data_AF-A0A6P7JCB2-F1
#
_entry.id   AF-A0A6P7JCB2-F1
#
_cell.length_a   1.000
_cell.length_b   1.000
_cell.length_c   1.000
_cell.angle_alpha   90.00
_cell.angle_beta   90.00
_cell.angle_gamma   90.00
#
_symmetry.space_group_name_H-M   'P 1'
#
loop_
_entity.id
_entity.type
_entity.pdbx_description
1 polymer ?
#
loop_
_entity_poly.entity_id
_entity_poly.type
_entity_poly.pdbx_seq_one_letter_code
_entity_poly.pdbx_strand_id
1 'polypeptide(L)'
;MRTSVLGSVCALLLLLREPVCRGDEVTSSTVNPCCYFPCQHLGVCVRYSEDKYECDCTRTGYYGENCTVPEFWTRARQFLKPRPDVVHYILTHFQWLWDIINCTFLRDVLMRLVLTVRSNLIPHPPTYNSKYGYLSWESYYNLSYYTRVLPPVPEDCPTPMGVKGKAGLPDPELLVERLLKRRTFRPDPQGTNLMFAFFAQHFTHQFFKTYNRMGLGYTKALAHGVDAGHIYGDNLKRQLNLRLLKNGKLKYQLINGEMYPPTVANAAVKMSYPPGTPKENQLAIGQEVFGLLPGLGLYATLWLREHNRVCDILKAEHPTWDDEQLFQTTRLIIIGETIRIVIEDYVQHLSGYLLRLKFDPTLLFNSQFQYGNRIALEFSQLYHWHPLMPDSFFINGDELAYTQFIFNTSVLTHYGVEKLVDAFTRQAAGQIGGGYNINAVVTKVAVGTIKESRQLRLQPFNEYRKRFNLEPYTSFRQFTDNEEIARELEEFYGDIDALEFYPGLMLEKTRAGAIFGESMVEMGAPFSLKGLLGNPICSPEYWKPSTFGGKVGFDIVNTASLKKLVCLNTRTCPHVAFNVPAKEKSQPGNDGSKVQTDELCVAMTTLDDKILGEKLQYYYSSSEDEGSDNEDEDGEGKTIRDASVNEPEIDYSADGTAVNTGPKGVINDWRKYKQLEVEQKQEQKNEMERLIKKLSMTCRSDLDLEKDKEKQKELQEKLKGKMTMQEYNMLQEGQDDEDFLQHYRMQRIEEMRRQLCRGKRFEQVHELTSGEDFLEALDKEDKSTLVMIHIYEPEVPGCEAMRGSLMCLAQEYPLVKFCSVRSSAISTSALFRDSALPALLVYKGGDLIGNFVRLTDQLGEDFFAVDVEALLQEYGLLPEKPPIVTKTVRNGAIIQTTVSDEDSDLDID
;
A
#
# COMPACT_ATOMS: atom_id res chain seq x y z
N MET A 1 51.80 -32.21 71.74
CA MET A 1 52.37 -33.18 70.77
C MET A 1 51.26 -34.10 70.29
N ARG A 2 51.14 -34.25 68.96
CA ARG A 2 50.17 -35.09 68.21
C ARG A 2 48.68 -34.70 68.34
N THR A 3 48.26 -33.67 67.59
CA THR A 3 46.89 -33.47 67.01
C THR A 3 46.76 -32.06 66.42
N SER A 4 47.56 -31.70 65.40
CA SER A 4 47.32 -30.44 64.64
C SER A 4 48.02 -30.39 63.27
N VAL A 5 48.34 -31.54 62.66
CA VAL A 5 49.06 -31.56 61.37
C VAL A 5 48.29 -32.31 60.26
N LEU A 6 47.26 -33.10 60.59
CA LEU A 6 46.40 -33.72 59.57
C LEU A 6 45.25 -32.83 59.06
N GLY A 7 44.84 -31.81 59.84
CA GLY A 7 43.73 -30.92 59.45
C GLY A 7 44.11 -29.88 58.39
N SER A 8 45.39 -29.51 58.30
CA SER A 8 45.85 -28.43 57.40
C SER A 8 46.31 -28.93 56.03
N VAL A 9 46.59 -30.23 55.87
CA VAL A 9 46.99 -30.83 54.58
C VAL A 9 45.76 -31.23 53.75
N CYS A 10 44.65 -31.63 54.39
CA CYS A 10 43.38 -31.85 53.69
C CYS A 10 42.73 -30.55 53.17
N ALA A 11 42.93 -29.42 53.85
CA ALA A 11 42.39 -28.13 53.42
C ALA A 11 43.15 -27.53 52.22
N LEU A 12 44.46 -27.79 52.09
CA LEU A 12 45.26 -27.30 50.96
C LEU A 12 45.07 -28.13 49.67
N LEU A 13 44.77 -29.44 49.79
CA LEU A 13 44.47 -30.31 48.66
C LEU A 13 43.03 -30.13 48.11
N LEU A 14 42.14 -29.52 48.88
CA LEU A 14 40.79 -29.13 48.43
C LEU A 14 40.75 -27.75 47.74
N LEU A 15 41.81 -26.95 47.86
CA LEU A 15 41.93 -25.62 47.24
C LEU A 15 42.76 -25.61 45.94
N LEU A 16 43.32 -26.75 45.52
CA LEU A 16 44.10 -26.90 44.28
C LEU A 16 43.53 -27.96 43.32
N ARG A 17 42.24 -28.28 43.46
CA ARG A 17 41.54 -29.12 42.49
C ARG A 17 40.80 -28.19 41.54
N GLU A 18 41.44 -27.86 40.42
CA GLU A 18 40.70 -27.38 39.26
C GLU A 18 39.55 -28.37 38.98
N PRO A 19 38.33 -27.89 38.70
CA PRO A 19 37.32 -28.77 38.14
C PRO A 19 37.87 -29.21 36.78
N VAL A 20 38.31 -30.47 36.71
CA VAL A 20 38.35 -31.19 35.44
C VAL A 20 36.89 -31.27 35.00
N CYS A 21 36.46 -30.25 34.26
CA CYS A 21 35.30 -30.35 33.40
C CYS A 21 35.63 -31.46 32.42
N ARG A 22 35.10 -32.66 32.68
CA ARG A 22 34.76 -33.57 31.59
C ARG A 22 33.91 -32.75 30.64
N GLY A 23 34.48 -32.41 29.49
CA GLY A 23 33.72 -31.91 28.37
C GLY A 23 32.72 -33.00 27.99
N ASP A 24 31.52 -32.90 28.54
CA ASP A 24 30.39 -32.99 27.66
C ASP A 24 30.54 -31.76 26.76
N GLU A 25 30.80 -31.99 25.47
CA GLU A 25 30.53 -31.00 24.43
C GLU A 25 29.02 -30.71 24.47
N VAL A 26 28.58 -29.97 25.46
CA VAL A 26 27.41 -29.11 25.32
C VAL A 26 27.93 -28.01 24.42
N THR A 27 27.64 -28.14 23.13
CA THR A 27 27.66 -27.00 22.23
C THR A 27 26.90 -25.88 22.95
N SER A 28 27.63 -24.88 23.44
CA SER A 28 27.04 -23.61 23.84
C SER A 28 26.37 -23.09 22.58
N SER A 29 25.08 -23.40 22.39
CA SER A 29 24.37 -22.86 21.24
C SER A 29 24.35 -21.35 21.44
N THR A 30 25.11 -20.66 20.61
CA THR A 30 25.20 -19.21 20.58
C THR A 30 23.83 -18.70 20.17
N VAL A 31 22.99 -18.37 21.18
CA VAL A 31 21.65 -17.83 20.95
C VAL A 31 21.79 -16.50 20.23
N ASN A 32 21.01 -16.30 19.17
CA ASN A 32 21.01 -15.05 18.44
C ASN A 32 20.78 -13.86 19.39
N PRO A 33 21.73 -12.92 19.51
CA PRO A 33 21.64 -11.84 20.48
C PRO A 33 20.46 -10.90 20.23
N CYS A 34 19.97 -10.78 19.00
CA CYS A 34 18.79 -9.98 18.70
C CYS A 34 17.46 -10.60 19.20
N CYS A 35 17.46 -11.87 19.64
CA CYS A 35 16.30 -12.49 20.29
C CYS A 35 15.96 -11.88 21.66
N TYR A 36 16.91 -11.15 22.26
CA TYR A 36 16.71 -10.42 23.51
C TYR A 36 16.06 -9.05 23.30
N PHE A 37 15.82 -8.64 22.04
CA PHE A 37 15.38 -7.29 21.67
C PHE A 37 16.19 -6.17 22.39
N PRO A 38 17.54 -6.19 22.27
CA PRO A 38 18.41 -5.38 23.13
C PRO A 38 18.33 -3.88 22.81
N CYS A 39 18.14 -3.52 21.54
CA CYS A 39 18.11 -2.13 21.08
C CYS A 39 16.79 -1.44 21.44
N GLN A 40 16.85 -0.42 22.29
CA GLN A 40 15.68 0.33 22.75
C GLN A 40 15.42 1.57 21.88
N HIS A 41 14.28 2.23 22.11
CA HIS A 41 13.94 3.54 21.53
C HIS A 41 14.11 3.65 20.00
N LEU A 42 13.67 2.62 19.28
CA LEU A 42 13.76 2.50 17.80
C LEU A 42 15.16 2.17 17.26
N GLY A 43 16.13 1.87 18.12
CA GLY A 43 17.43 1.36 17.69
C GLY A 43 17.29 0.04 16.92
N VAL A 44 18.12 -0.15 15.91
CA VAL A 44 18.07 -1.33 15.03
C VAL A 44 19.16 -2.32 15.42
N CYS A 45 18.78 -3.55 15.76
CA CYS A 45 19.71 -4.62 16.09
C CYS A 45 20.33 -5.20 14.82
N VAL A 46 21.66 -5.11 14.70
CA VAL A 46 22.44 -5.69 13.61
C VAL A 46 23.37 -6.75 14.17
N ARG A 47 23.23 -7.98 13.68
CA ARG A 47 24.11 -9.09 14.05
C ARG A 47 25.38 -9.04 13.18
N TYR A 48 26.56 -9.03 13.79
CA TYR A 48 27.85 -9.00 13.07
C TYR A 48 28.76 -10.19 13.38
N SER A 49 28.38 -11.06 14.33
CA SER A 49 29.04 -12.34 14.60
C SER A 49 28.02 -13.37 15.11
N GLU A 50 28.47 -14.59 15.41
CA GLU A 50 27.58 -15.65 15.93
C GLU A 50 26.93 -15.24 17.26
N ASP A 51 27.66 -14.53 18.12
CA ASP A 51 27.27 -14.16 19.49
C ASP A 51 27.21 -12.63 19.73
N LYS A 52 27.50 -11.81 18.71
CA LYS A 52 27.61 -10.34 18.87
C LYS A 52 26.59 -9.56 18.04
N TYR A 53 26.17 -8.42 18.60
CA TYR A 53 25.23 -7.48 18.00
C TYR A 53 25.66 -6.05 18.25
N GLU A 54 25.23 -5.16 17.36
CA GLU A 54 25.34 -3.71 17.51
C GLU A 54 23.94 -3.10 17.38
N CYS A 55 23.69 -2.03 18.14
CA CYS A 55 22.49 -1.23 17.97
C CYS A 55 22.81 0.04 17.19
N ASP A 56 22.21 0.18 16.01
CA ASP A 56 22.22 1.46 15.31
C ASP A 56 21.23 2.43 16.01
N CYS A 57 21.78 3.39 16.74
CA CYS A 57 21.03 4.42 17.46
C CYS A 57 20.80 5.71 16.64
N THR A 58 21.10 5.72 15.35
CA THR A 58 21.06 6.92 14.50
C THR A 58 19.70 7.63 14.57
N ARG A 59 19.74 8.92 14.97
CA ARG A 59 18.55 9.81 15.10
C ARG A 59 17.45 9.28 16.02
N THR A 60 17.76 8.36 16.93
CA THR A 60 16.83 7.93 18.00
C THR A 60 16.71 8.98 19.11
N GLY A 61 17.73 9.86 19.24
CA GLY A 61 17.89 10.76 20.38
C GLY A 61 18.52 10.08 21.61
N TYR A 62 19.05 8.86 21.43
CA TYR A 62 19.76 8.07 22.43
C TYR A 62 21.10 7.57 21.86
N TYR A 63 22.01 7.20 22.76
CA TYR A 63 23.28 6.56 22.44
C TYR A 63 23.63 5.47 23.47
N GLY A 64 24.81 4.85 23.29
CA GLY A 64 25.30 3.72 24.09
C GLY A 64 24.95 2.37 23.46
N GLU A 65 25.45 1.28 24.04
CA GLU A 65 25.37 -0.09 23.48
C GLU A 65 23.95 -0.50 23.07
N ASN A 66 22.93 -0.10 23.86
CA ASN A 66 21.54 -0.49 23.67
C ASN A 66 20.59 0.68 23.35
N CYS A 67 21.14 1.85 22.98
CA CYS A 67 20.36 3.08 22.75
C CYS A 67 19.51 3.50 23.97
N THR A 68 20.10 3.44 25.17
CA THR A 68 19.39 3.73 26.43
C THR A 68 19.81 5.05 27.08
N VAL A 69 20.94 5.64 26.67
CA VAL A 69 21.43 6.90 27.25
C VAL A 69 20.84 8.08 26.47
N PRO A 70 19.92 8.88 27.05
CA PRO A 70 19.27 9.96 26.32
C PRO A 70 20.21 11.14 26.11
N GLU A 71 20.14 11.74 24.93
CA GLU A 71 20.70 13.07 24.69
C GLU A 71 20.03 14.13 25.59
N PHE A 72 20.66 15.30 25.72
CA PHE A 72 20.17 16.37 26.58
C PHE A 72 18.72 16.78 26.24
N TRP A 73 18.42 17.03 24.97
CA TRP A 73 17.08 17.44 24.52
C TRP A 73 16.05 16.32 24.64
N THR A 74 16.45 15.07 24.42
CA THR A 74 15.61 13.90 24.66
C THR A 74 15.22 13.80 26.12
N ARG A 75 16.17 13.97 27.05
CA ARG A 75 15.93 13.97 28.48
C ARG A 75 14.95 15.08 28.90
N ALA A 76 15.16 16.30 28.38
CA ALA A 76 14.25 17.42 28.64
C ALA A 76 12.83 17.15 28.12
N ARG A 77 12.70 16.61 26.90
CA ARG A 77 11.42 16.25 26.30
C ARG A 77 10.70 15.17 27.09
N GLN A 78 11.41 14.13 27.53
CA GLN A 78 10.83 13.06 28.35
C GLN A 78 10.32 13.58 29.69
N PHE A 79 11.07 14.49 30.33
CA PHE A 79 10.66 15.10 31.60
C PHE A 79 9.37 15.93 31.49
N LEU A 80 9.17 16.61 30.35
CA LEU A 80 8.00 17.45 30.11
C LEU A 80 6.81 16.69 29.47
N LYS A 81 7.04 15.51 28.89
CA LYS A 81 5.99 14.77 28.17
C LYS A 81 4.96 14.20 29.16
N PRO A 82 3.69 14.61 29.11
CA PRO A 82 2.66 14.02 29.94
C PRO A 82 2.42 12.55 29.55
N ARG A 83 2.00 11.74 30.52
CA ARG A 83 1.57 10.35 30.29
C ARG A 83 0.33 10.31 29.38
N PRO A 84 0.16 9.30 28.51
CA PRO A 84 -0.99 9.26 27.59
C PRO A 84 -2.34 9.28 28.29
N ASP A 85 -2.47 8.66 29.47
CA ASP A 85 -3.69 8.72 30.28
C ASP A 85 -4.02 10.13 30.78
N VAL A 86 -3.01 10.94 31.10
CA VAL A 86 -3.22 12.36 31.47
C VAL A 86 -3.70 13.16 30.26
N VAL A 87 -3.10 12.92 29.09
CA VAL A 87 -3.53 13.55 27.83
C VAL A 87 -4.97 13.16 27.51
N HIS A 88 -5.32 11.89 27.64
CA HIS A 88 -6.68 11.40 27.44
C HIS A 88 -7.67 12.03 28.41
N TYR A 89 -7.32 12.13 29.70
CA TYR A 89 -8.14 12.79 30.70
C TYR A 89 -8.42 14.25 30.31
N ILE A 90 -7.39 15.00 29.91
CA ILE A 90 -7.55 16.39 29.44
C ILE A 90 -8.45 16.46 28.20
N LEU A 91 -8.30 15.55 27.23
CA LEU A 91 -9.09 15.53 25.99
C LEU A 91 -10.56 15.13 26.19
N THR A 92 -10.91 14.52 27.32
CA THR A 92 -12.28 14.02 27.62
C THR A 92 -12.98 14.80 28.74
N HIS A 93 -12.26 15.70 29.42
CA HIS A 93 -12.77 16.51 30.51
C HIS A 93 -12.67 18.01 30.19
N PHE A 94 -13.26 18.87 31.03
CA PHE A 94 -13.24 20.33 30.88
C PHE A 94 -13.98 20.87 29.64
N GLN A 95 -15.25 20.48 29.47
CA GLN A 95 -16.10 20.90 28.34
C GLN A 95 -16.00 22.40 28.02
N TRP A 96 -16.16 23.27 29.03
CA TRP A 96 -16.12 24.74 28.85
C TRP A 96 -14.80 25.23 28.21
N LEU A 97 -13.67 24.58 28.53
CA LEU A 97 -12.37 24.95 27.98
C LEU A 97 -12.29 24.52 26.51
N TRP A 98 -12.76 23.31 26.20
CA TRP A 98 -12.78 22.81 24.82
C TRP A 98 -13.74 23.57 23.94
N ASP A 99 -14.89 24.02 24.45
CA ASP A 99 -15.82 24.85 23.69
C ASP A 99 -15.15 26.15 23.23
N ILE A 100 -14.34 26.77 24.09
CA ILE A 100 -13.53 27.95 23.73
C ILE A 100 -12.44 27.56 22.72
N ILE A 101 -11.63 26.53 23.01
CA ILE A 101 -10.53 26.12 22.13
C ILE A 101 -11.04 25.78 20.72
N ASN A 102 -12.16 25.06 20.62
CA ASN A 102 -12.76 24.60 19.38
C ASN A 102 -13.25 25.75 18.47
N CYS A 103 -13.55 26.92 19.05
CA CYS A 103 -13.98 28.10 18.30
C CYS A 103 -12.84 29.13 18.10
N THR A 104 -11.57 28.75 18.34
CA THR A 104 -10.38 29.59 18.12
C THR A 104 -9.33 28.91 17.23
N PHE A 105 -8.31 29.65 16.81
CA PHE A 105 -7.16 29.10 16.06
C PHE A 105 -6.40 28.00 16.83
N LEU A 106 -6.57 27.90 18.15
CA LEU A 106 -5.94 26.86 18.97
C LEU A 106 -6.39 25.44 18.56
N ARG A 107 -7.62 25.28 18.05
CA ARG A 107 -8.08 24.01 17.46
C ARG A 107 -7.13 23.53 16.38
N ASP A 108 -6.77 24.42 15.45
CA ASP A 108 -5.91 24.11 14.31
C ASP A 108 -4.46 23.85 14.73
N VAL A 109 -3.97 24.58 15.75
CA VAL A 109 -2.65 24.33 16.36
C VAL A 109 -2.59 22.93 16.99
N LEU A 110 -3.60 22.58 17.80
CA LEU A 110 -3.67 21.26 18.44
C LEU A 110 -3.87 20.14 17.43
N MET A 111 -4.73 20.35 16.42
CA MET A 111 -4.94 19.36 15.35
C MET A 111 -3.62 19.10 14.60
N ARG A 112 -2.87 20.15 14.21
CA ARG A 112 -1.55 19.99 13.59
C ARG A 112 -0.57 19.23 14.47
N LEU A 113 -0.57 19.51 15.78
CA LEU A 113 0.27 18.79 16.74
C LEU A 113 -0.10 17.30 16.79
N VAL A 114 -1.41 16.98 16.85
CA VAL A 114 -1.90 15.60 16.82
C VAL A 114 -1.44 14.90 15.55
N LEU A 115 -1.62 15.52 14.39
CA LEU A 115 -1.25 14.93 13.10
C LEU A 115 0.24 14.62 13.02
N THR A 116 1.10 15.60 13.33
CA THR A 116 2.55 15.46 13.23
C THR A 116 3.13 14.49 14.26
N VAL A 117 2.71 14.57 15.53
CA VAL A 117 3.21 13.68 16.59
C VAL A 117 2.82 12.23 16.33
N ARG A 118 1.60 11.99 15.84
CA ARG A 118 1.11 10.64 15.54
C ARG A 118 1.75 10.08 14.27
N SER A 119 1.84 10.87 13.20
CA SER A 119 2.39 10.38 11.93
C SER A 119 3.88 10.02 12.01
N ASN A 120 4.65 10.73 12.83
CA ASN A 120 6.09 10.50 12.98
C ASN A 120 6.44 9.13 13.60
N LEU A 121 5.46 8.43 14.17
CA LEU A 121 5.66 7.07 14.70
C LEU A 121 5.65 6.01 13.60
N ILE A 122 5.10 6.30 12.42
CA ILE A 122 5.04 5.37 11.29
C ILE A 122 6.21 5.65 10.35
N PRO A 123 7.08 4.67 10.09
CA PRO A 123 8.22 4.87 9.21
C PRO A 123 7.76 5.14 7.78
N HIS A 124 8.39 6.12 7.13
CA HIS A 124 8.21 6.36 5.71
C HIS A 124 9.54 6.82 5.09
N PRO A 125 10.05 6.16 4.03
CA PRO A 125 9.48 5.00 3.32
C PRO A 125 9.29 3.75 4.21
N PRO A 126 8.47 2.75 3.81
CA PRO A 126 8.25 1.54 4.61
C PRO A 126 9.55 0.74 4.81
N THR A 127 9.66 0.05 5.95
CA THR A 127 10.90 -0.62 6.36
C THR A 127 10.89 -2.12 6.08
N TYR A 128 10.20 -2.89 6.92
CA TYR A 128 10.22 -4.35 6.94
C TYR A 128 8.97 -4.94 6.30
N ASN A 129 8.99 -6.24 6.04
CA ASN A 129 7.80 -7.03 5.75
C ASN A 129 7.90 -8.41 6.40
N SER A 130 6.95 -9.31 6.13
CA SER A 130 6.94 -10.64 6.73
C SER A 130 8.13 -11.53 6.34
N LYS A 131 8.82 -11.23 5.24
CA LYS A 131 9.99 -11.99 4.75
C LYS A 131 11.31 -11.34 5.15
N TYR A 132 11.39 -10.01 5.10
CA TYR A 132 12.62 -9.26 5.33
C TYR A 132 12.54 -8.48 6.65
N GLY A 133 13.34 -8.90 7.64
CA GLY A 133 13.53 -8.23 8.92
C GLY A 133 14.58 -7.11 8.92
N TYR A 134 15.03 -6.70 7.73
CA TYR A 134 15.98 -5.62 7.48
C TYR A 134 15.50 -4.78 6.29
N LEU A 135 16.05 -3.58 6.11
CA LEU A 135 15.72 -2.73 4.96
C LEU A 135 16.22 -3.38 3.67
N SER A 136 15.35 -3.52 2.67
CA SER A 136 15.72 -4.05 1.37
C SER A 136 14.92 -3.38 0.26
N TRP A 137 15.48 -3.36 -0.95
CA TRP A 137 14.78 -2.82 -2.12
C TRP A 137 13.48 -3.58 -2.40
N GLU A 138 13.48 -4.90 -2.20
CA GLU A 138 12.30 -5.74 -2.35
C GLU A 138 11.18 -5.36 -1.36
N SER A 139 11.53 -5.09 -0.09
CA SER A 139 10.56 -4.63 0.92
C SER A 139 9.95 -3.26 0.55
N TYR A 140 10.78 -2.36 0.01
CA TYR A 140 10.35 -1.05 -0.45
C TYR A 140 9.45 -1.14 -1.69
N TYR A 141 9.90 -1.83 -2.75
CA TYR A 141 9.27 -1.79 -4.08
C TYR A 141 8.04 -2.71 -4.19
N ASN A 142 8.06 -3.91 -3.60
CA ASN A 142 6.98 -4.88 -3.80
C ASN A 142 5.74 -4.52 -2.96
N LEU A 143 4.76 -3.91 -3.62
CA LEU A 143 3.47 -3.49 -3.04
C LEU A 143 2.54 -4.65 -2.68
N SER A 144 2.89 -5.90 -3.01
CA SER A 144 2.05 -7.04 -2.62
C SER A 144 2.22 -7.38 -1.14
N TYR A 145 3.26 -6.89 -0.47
CA TYR A 145 3.46 -7.11 0.97
C TYR A 145 2.76 -6.05 1.82
N TYR A 146 2.18 -6.49 2.94
CA TYR A 146 2.05 -5.61 4.09
C TYR A 146 3.43 -5.27 4.65
N THR A 147 3.63 -4.03 5.07
CA THR A 147 4.83 -3.65 5.82
C THR A 147 4.70 -4.00 7.29
N ARG A 148 5.78 -3.78 8.05
CA ARG A 148 5.82 -3.97 9.49
C ARG A 148 6.61 -2.86 10.17
N VAL A 149 6.20 -2.49 11.38
CA VAL A 149 6.90 -1.47 12.19
C VAL A 149 7.99 -2.07 13.08
N LEU A 150 7.87 -3.37 13.41
CA LEU A 150 8.90 -4.17 14.05
C LEU A 150 9.24 -5.38 13.16
N PRO A 151 10.52 -5.80 13.09
CA PRO A 151 10.90 -6.99 12.36
C PRO A 151 10.30 -8.26 13.00
N PRO A 152 10.16 -9.38 12.24
CA PRO A 152 9.75 -10.66 12.82
C PRO A 152 10.71 -11.12 13.93
N VAL A 153 10.19 -11.82 14.94
CA VAL A 153 11.00 -12.53 15.96
C VAL A 153 11.93 -13.50 15.25
N PRO A 154 13.28 -13.42 15.36
CA PRO A 154 14.19 -14.30 14.63
C PRO A 154 13.85 -15.80 14.74
N GLU A 155 14.07 -16.57 13.67
CA GLU A 155 13.67 -17.98 13.62
C GLU A 155 14.51 -18.88 14.52
N ASP A 156 15.74 -18.45 14.82
CA ASP A 156 16.72 -19.12 15.68
C ASP A 156 16.61 -18.69 17.16
N CYS A 157 15.47 -18.13 17.57
CA CYS A 157 15.21 -17.81 18.97
C CYS A 157 14.79 -19.05 19.79
N PRO A 158 15.15 -19.12 21.09
CA PRO A 158 14.84 -20.26 21.93
C PRO A 158 13.35 -20.40 22.28
N THR A 159 12.59 -19.31 22.18
CA THR A 159 11.13 -19.32 22.37
C THR A 159 10.44 -18.63 21.19
N PRO A 160 9.15 -18.91 20.93
CA PRO A 160 8.39 -18.23 19.87
C PRO A 160 8.29 -16.70 20.01
N MET A 161 8.62 -16.14 21.18
CA MET A 161 8.54 -14.71 21.50
C MET A 161 9.92 -14.12 21.84
N GLY A 162 11.00 -14.73 21.34
CA GLY A 162 12.38 -14.33 21.65
C GLY A 162 12.98 -15.22 22.72
N VAL A 163 13.20 -14.69 23.93
CA VAL A 163 13.81 -15.43 25.05
C VAL A 163 12.92 -15.60 26.28
N LYS A 164 11.70 -15.05 26.25
CA LYS A 164 10.75 -15.04 27.37
C LYS A 164 9.55 -15.95 27.11
N GLY A 165 8.90 -16.37 28.19
CA GLY A 165 7.74 -17.26 28.14
C GLY A 165 8.11 -18.73 27.98
N LYS A 166 7.10 -19.55 27.66
CA LYS A 166 7.23 -20.99 27.52
C LYS A 166 7.77 -21.38 26.13
N ALA A 167 8.30 -22.61 26.03
CA ALA A 167 8.75 -23.18 24.76
C ALA A 167 7.64 -23.28 23.69
N GLY A 168 6.38 -23.45 24.11
CA GLY A 168 5.20 -23.43 23.25
C GLY A 168 4.23 -22.32 23.64
N LEU A 169 3.56 -21.75 22.64
CA LEU A 169 2.48 -20.78 22.87
C LEU A 169 1.16 -21.48 23.22
N PRO A 170 0.23 -20.80 23.92
CA PRO A 170 -1.07 -21.37 24.30
C PRO A 170 -1.87 -21.84 23.08
N ASP A 171 -2.71 -22.86 23.22
CA ASP A 171 -3.60 -23.27 22.12
C ASP A 171 -4.55 -22.11 21.73
N PRO A 172 -4.58 -21.66 20.46
CA PRO A 172 -5.40 -20.52 20.04
C PRO A 172 -6.89 -20.72 20.32
N GLU A 173 -7.42 -21.91 20.05
CA GLU A 173 -8.81 -22.26 20.29
C GLU A 173 -9.17 -22.17 21.76
N LEU A 174 -8.33 -22.73 22.64
CA LEU A 174 -8.50 -22.66 24.09
C LEU A 174 -8.43 -21.21 24.60
N LEU A 175 -7.49 -20.41 24.09
CA LEU A 175 -7.34 -19.00 24.46
C LEU A 175 -8.58 -18.19 24.05
N VAL A 176 -9.09 -18.39 22.84
CA VAL A 176 -10.31 -17.71 22.38
C VAL A 176 -11.52 -18.14 23.20
N GLU A 177 -11.70 -19.45 23.42
CA GLU A 177 -12.84 -19.98 24.16
C GLU A 177 -12.86 -19.49 25.62
N ARG A 178 -11.70 -19.45 26.28
CA ARG A 178 -11.59 -19.09 27.70
C ARG A 178 -11.51 -17.59 27.98
N LEU A 179 -11.03 -16.76 27.06
CA LEU A 179 -10.76 -15.33 27.34
C LEU A 179 -11.46 -14.34 26.41
N LEU A 180 -11.76 -14.73 25.16
CA LEU A 180 -12.30 -13.78 24.16
C LEU A 180 -13.77 -14.01 23.82
N LYS A 181 -14.23 -15.26 23.85
CA LYS A 181 -15.61 -15.62 23.52
C LYS A 181 -16.60 -14.95 24.48
N ARG A 182 -17.65 -14.39 23.89
CA ARG A 182 -18.71 -13.69 24.60
C ARG A 182 -19.44 -14.65 25.53
N ARG A 183 -19.50 -14.29 26.81
CA ARG A 183 -20.37 -14.91 27.82
C ARG A 183 -21.71 -14.17 27.87
N THR A 184 -21.65 -12.85 27.95
CA THR A 184 -22.80 -11.93 27.95
C THR A 184 -22.46 -10.72 27.09
N PHE A 185 -23.40 -10.23 26.28
CA PHE A 185 -23.17 -9.03 25.47
C PHE A 185 -22.88 -7.82 26.36
N ARG A 186 -21.69 -7.25 26.18
CA ARG A 186 -21.30 -5.98 26.80
C ARG A 186 -21.41 -4.88 25.75
N PRO A 187 -22.45 -4.02 25.79
CA PRO A 187 -22.55 -2.90 24.87
C PRO A 187 -21.41 -1.92 25.11
N ASP A 188 -21.01 -1.22 24.06
CA ASP A 188 -20.00 -0.17 24.17
C ASP A 188 -20.49 1.00 25.05
N PRO A 189 -19.73 1.40 26.10
CA PRO A 189 -20.11 2.51 26.97
C PRO A 189 -20.12 3.88 26.28
N GLN A 190 -19.42 4.07 25.15
CA GLN A 190 -19.49 5.32 24.35
C GLN A 190 -20.78 5.40 23.53
N GLY A 191 -21.62 4.36 23.55
CA GLY A 191 -22.87 4.30 22.82
C GLY A 191 -22.67 4.03 21.33
N THR A 192 -21.56 3.42 20.90
CA THR A 192 -21.35 3.00 19.51
C THR A 192 -22.49 2.12 19.01
N ASN A 193 -22.90 2.30 17.75
CA ASN A 193 -23.99 1.55 17.13
C ASN A 193 -23.52 0.67 15.94
N LEU A 194 -24.44 -0.09 15.34
CA LEU A 194 -24.13 -0.92 14.18
C LEU A 194 -23.85 -0.12 12.90
N MET A 195 -24.35 1.10 12.79
CA MET A 195 -24.01 1.99 11.68
C MET A 195 -22.50 2.27 11.67
N PHE A 196 -21.90 2.50 12.85
CA PHE A 196 -20.44 2.59 13.04
C PHE A 196 -19.75 1.26 12.74
N ALA A 197 -20.27 0.14 13.26
CA ALA A 197 -19.62 -1.16 13.09
C ALA A 197 -19.52 -1.58 11.61
N PHE A 198 -20.60 -1.38 10.84
CA PHE A 198 -20.59 -1.66 9.41
C PHE A 198 -19.81 -0.61 8.62
N PHE A 199 -19.73 0.65 9.08
CA PHE A 199 -18.84 1.66 8.47
C PHE A 199 -17.38 1.22 8.60
N ALA A 200 -16.97 0.86 9.81
CA ALA A 200 -15.63 0.38 10.12
C ALA A 200 -15.25 -0.79 9.21
N GLN A 201 -16.13 -1.79 9.10
CA GLN A 201 -15.89 -2.96 8.27
C GLN A 201 -15.82 -2.59 6.77
N HIS A 202 -16.77 -1.80 6.26
CA HIS A 202 -16.79 -1.38 4.86
C HIS A 202 -15.55 -0.56 4.49
N PHE A 203 -15.22 0.45 5.30
CA PHE A 203 -14.09 1.35 5.10
C PHE A 203 -12.75 0.60 5.11
N THR A 204 -12.54 -0.26 6.09
CA THR A 204 -11.23 -0.94 6.27
C THR A 204 -10.97 -2.01 5.21
N HIS A 205 -12.02 -2.68 4.71
CA HIS A 205 -11.89 -3.73 3.71
C HIS A 205 -11.52 -3.24 2.30
N GLN A 206 -11.29 -1.92 2.13
CA GLN A 206 -10.65 -1.38 0.94
C GLN A 206 -9.14 -1.60 0.95
N PHE A 207 -8.51 -1.58 2.13
CA PHE A 207 -7.06 -1.69 2.28
C PHE A 207 -6.60 -2.92 3.07
N PHE A 208 -7.50 -3.61 3.79
CA PHE A 208 -7.26 -4.95 4.33
C PHE A 208 -7.87 -6.01 3.42
N LYS A 209 -7.05 -6.53 2.49
CA LYS A 209 -7.43 -7.57 1.54
C LYS A 209 -6.35 -8.64 1.45
N THR A 210 -6.16 -9.38 2.53
CA THR A 210 -5.11 -10.41 2.63
C THR A 210 -5.18 -11.40 1.48
N TYR A 211 -4.05 -11.62 0.81
CA TYR A 211 -3.98 -12.46 -0.39
C TYR A 211 -3.50 -13.87 -0.09
N ASN A 212 -4.34 -14.65 0.58
CA ASN A 212 -3.99 -16.01 1.04
C ASN A 212 -3.55 -16.98 -0.07
N ARG A 213 -3.84 -16.72 -1.36
CA ARG A 213 -3.31 -17.55 -2.47
C ARG A 213 -1.82 -17.37 -2.70
N MET A 214 -1.29 -16.18 -2.42
CA MET A 214 0.15 -15.87 -2.50
C MET A 214 0.86 -16.22 -1.18
N GLY A 215 0.12 -16.20 -0.07
CA GLY A 215 0.61 -16.56 1.26
C GLY A 215 0.10 -15.58 2.31
N LEU A 216 0.55 -15.77 3.55
CA LEU A 216 0.29 -14.81 4.63
C LEU A 216 1.18 -13.57 4.51
N GLY A 217 0.71 -12.44 5.03
CA GLY A 217 1.45 -11.17 4.96
C GLY A 217 1.38 -10.45 3.61
N TYR A 218 0.68 -11.00 2.63
CA TYR A 218 0.43 -10.36 1.34
C TYR A 218 -0.96 -9.71 1.28
N THR A 219 -1.11 -8.70 0.44
CA THR A 219 -2.36 -7.98 0.18
C THR A 219 -2.66 -7.89 -1.32
N LYS A 220 -3.94 -7.93 -1.67
CA LYS A 220 -4.43 -7.56 -3.00
C LYS A 220 -4.66 -6.05 -3.15
N ALA A 221 -4.71 -5.31 -2.05
CA ALA A 221 -4.99 -3.87 -2.04
C ALA A 221 -3.71 -3.06 -2.27
N LEU A 222 -3.19 -3.08 -3.49
CA LEU A 222 -1.88 -2.51 -3.85
C LEU A 222 -1.79 -0.99 -3.65
N ALA A 223 -2.92 -0.28 -3.55
CA ALA A 223 -2.95 1.15 -3.27
C ALA A 223 -2.58 1.51 -1.82
N HIS A 224 -2.65 0.54 -0.89
CA HIS A 224 -2.28 0.72 0.52
C HIS A 224 -2.91 1.94 1.23
N GLY A 225 -4.17 2.27 0.95
CA GLY A 225 -4.82 3.40 1.60
C GLY A 225 -6.26 3.61 1.14
N VAL A 226 -6.73 4.84 1.28
CA VAL A 226 -8.08 5.24 0.87
C VAL A 226 -8.10 5.55 -0.63
N ASP A 227 -8.22 4.50 -1.46
CA ASP A 227 -8.31 4.62 -2.92
C ASP A 227 -9.74 4.41 -3.44
N ALA A 228 -10.69 4.14 -2.53
CA ALA A 228 -12.06 3.73 -2.82
C ALA A 228 -12.16 2.44 -3.67
N GLY A 229 -11.15 1.56 -3.66
CA GLY A 229 -11.13 0.30 -4.42
C GLY A 229 -12.21 -0.71 -3.99
N HIS A 230 -12.74 -0.57 -2.78
CA HIS A 230 -13.93 -1.30 -2.34
C HIS A 230 -15.23 -0.90 -3.07
N ILE A 231 -15.28 0.30 -3.66
CA ILE A 231 -16.38 0.78 -4.51
C ILE A 231 -16.06 0.49 -5.98
N TYR A 232 -14.85 0.84 -6.42
CA TYR A 232 -14.47 0.85 -7.84
C TYR A 232 -13.75 -0.43 -8.33
N GLY A 233 -13.32 -1.31 -7.43
CA GLY A 233 -12.50 -2.47 -7.73
C GLY A 233 -11.00 -2.22 -7.51
N ASP A 234 -10.24 -3.31 -7.30
CA ASP A 234 -8.78 -3.29 -7.07
C ASP A 234 -7.94 -3.40 -8.34
N ASN A 235 -8.59 -3.50 -9.50
CA ASN A 235 -7.94 -3.53 -10.80
C ASN A 235 -8.82 -2.90 -11.87
N LEU A 236 -8.20 -2.43 -12.96
CA LEU A 236 -8.87 -1.69 -14.02
C LEU A 236 -9.96 -2.52 -14.72
N LYS A 237 -9.74 -3.82 -14.95
CA LYS A 237 -10.74 -4.70 -15.59
C LYS A 237 -12.03 -4.75 -14.78
N ARG A 238 -11.93 -4.90 -13.45
CA ARG A 238 -13.07 -4.87 -12.54
C ARG A 238 -13.77 -3.51 -12.56
N GLN A 239 -13.00 -2.42 -12.52
CA GLN A 239 -13.52 -1.06 -12.58
C GLN A 239 -14.33 -0.79 -13.84
N LEU A 240 -13.80 -1.15 -15.02
CA LEU A 240 -14.49 -1.01 -16.30
C LEU A 240 -15.79 -1.83 -16.34
N ASN A 241 -15.78 -3.05 -15.78
CA ASN A 241 -16.98 -3.88 -15.74
C ASN A 241 -18.09 -3.32 -14.83
N LEU A 242 -17.73 -2.54 -13.81
CA LEU A 242 -18.66 -1.86 -12.89
C LEU A 242 -19.14 -0.50 -13.42
N ARG A 243 -18.40 0.14 -14.32
CA ARG A 243 -18.76 1.44 -14.91
C ARG A 243 -19.87 1.30 -15.95
N LEU A 244 -20.74 2.32 -15.99
CA LEU A 244 -21.76 2.45 -17.04
C LEU A 244 -21.13 2.92 -18.36
N LEU A 245 -19.97 3.58 -18.30
CA LEU A 245 -19.29 4.23 -19.43
C LEU A 245 -20.18 5.29 -20.11
N LYS A 246 -21.04 5.92 -19.31
CA LYS A 246 -21.88 7.04 -19.69
C LYS A 246 -21.98 8.03 -18.52
N ASN A 247 -21.69 9.30 -18.79
CA ASN A 247 -21.77 10.42 -17.84
C ASN A 247 -20.96 10.20 -16.54
N GLY A 248 -19.87 9.44 -16.62
CA GLY A 248 -19.00 9.09 -15.50
C GLY A 248 -19.59 8.08 -14.52
N LYS A 249 -20.78 7.53 -14.76
CA LYS A 249 -21.54 6.78 -13.75
C LYS A 249 -21.09 5.33 -13.57
N LEU A 250 -21.42 4.77 -12.41
CA LEU A 250 -21.42 3.33 -12.15
C LEU A 250 -22.73 2.68 -12.64
N LYS A 251 -22.65 1.42 -13.05
CA LYS A 251 -23.83 0.59 -13.34
C LYS A 251 -24.67 0.44 -12.07
N TYR A 252 -25.97 0.29 -12.26
CA TYR A 252 -26.93 0.10 -11.18
C TYR A 252 -28.15 -0.68 -11.70
N GLN A 253 -29.02 -1.10 -10.78
CA GLN A 253 -30.35 -1.60 -11.10
C GLN A 253 -31.41 -0.83 -10.29
N LEU A 254 -32.64 -0.82 -10.79
CA LEU A 254 -33.79 -0.24 -10.11
C LEU A 254 -34.69 -1.35 -9.57
N ILE A 255 -34.88 -1.38 -8.25
CA ILE A 255 -35.79 -2.31 -7.57
C ILE A 255 -36.76 -1.46 -6.78
N ASN A 256 -38.07 -1.58 -7.05
CA ASN A 256 -39.11 -0.75 -6.42
C ASN A 256 -38.87 0.77 -6.56
N GLY A 257 -38.27 1.18 -7.69
CA GLY A 257 -37.91 2.57 -7.97
C GLY A 257 -36.70 3.09 -7.19
N GLU A 258 -35.97 2.22 -6.48
CA GLU A 258 -34.76 2.55 -5.71
C GLU A 258 -33.50 2.02 -6.40
N MET A 259 -32.40 2.78 -6.33
CA MET A 259 -31.12 2.43 -6.94
C MET A 259 -30.33 1.46 -6.05
N TYR A 260 -29.93 0.32 -6.61
CA TYR A 260 -29.06 -0.67 -5.97
C TYR A 260 -27.88 -1.05 -6.87
N PRO A 261 -26.80 -1.65 -6.32
CA PRO A 261 -25.72 -2.21 -7.12
C PRO A 261 -26.25 -3.19 -8.17
N PRO A 262 -25.61 -3.28 -9.35
CA PRO A 262 -26.04 -4.18 -10.42
C PRO A 262 -25.86 -5.64 -9.97
N THR A 263 -26.44 -6.57 -10.70
CA THR A 263 -26.22 -8.01 -10.47
C THR A 263 -24.94 -8.48 -11.16
N VAL A 264 -24.38 -9.62 -10.74
CA VAL A 264 -23.24 -10.27 -11.42
C VAL A 264 -23.61 -10.69 -12.85
N ALA A 265 -24.89 -10.93 -13.13
CA ALA A 265 -25.38 -11.17 -14.48
C ALA A 265 -25.21 -9.95 -15.40
N ASN A 266 -25.36 -8.73 -14.87
CA ASN A 266 -25.29 -7.48 -15.63
C ASN A 266 -23.90 -6.80 -15.58
N ALA A 267 -23.12 -7.08 -14.54
CA ALA A 267 -21.75 -6.62 -14.38
C ALA A 267 -20.86 -7.83 -14.10
N ALA A 268 -20.15 -8.31 -15.12
CA ALA A 268 -19.31 -9.51 -15.07
C ALA A 268 -18.07 -9.31 -14.20
N VAL A 269 -18.26 -9.33 -12.89
CA VAL A 269 -17.22 -9.28 -11.87
C VAL A 269 -17.33 -10.47 -10.95
N LYS A 270 -16.19 -10.99 -10.50
CA LYS A 270 -16.16 -12.08 -9.53
C LYS A 270 -16.63 -11.58 -8.16
N MET A 271 -17.58 -12.29 -7.56
CA MET A 271 -18.04 -12.07 -6.20
C MET A 271 -17.95 -13.38 -5.40
N SER A 272 -17.72 -13.27 -4.10
CA SER A 272 -17.66 -14.39 -3.17
C SER A 272 -19.04 -14.59 -2.54
N TYR A 273 -19.82 -15.50 -3.13
CA TYR A 273 -21.12 -15.97 -2.63
C TYR A 273 -21.08 -17.49 -2.43
N PRO A 274 -21.98 -18.06 -1.61
CA PRO A 274 -22.10 -19.50 -1.45
C PRO A 274 -22.33 -20.20 -2.81
N PRO A 275 -21.71 -21.39 -3.03
CA PRO A 275 -21.95 -22.18 -4.24
C PRO A 275 -23.45 -22.42 -4.45
N GLY A 276 -23.93 -22.23 -5.68
CA GLY A 276 -25.34 -22.39 -6.03
C GLY A 276 -26.19 -21.11 -5.95
N THR A 277 -25.66 -19.99 -5.44
CA THR A 277 -26.35 -18.70 -5.48
C THR A 277 -26.48 -18.22 -6.94
N PRO A 278 -27.69 -17.98 -7.50
CA PRO A 278 -27.85 -17.51 -8.87
C PRO A 278 -27.20 -16.15 -9.11
N LYS A 279 -26.63 -15.90 -10.30
CA LYS A 279 -25.92 -14.64 -10.63
C LYS A 279 -26.84 -13.42 -10.56
N GLU A 280 -28.14 -13.63 -10.75
CA GLU A 280 -29.20 -12.63 -10.69
C GLU A 280 -29.45 -12.16 -9.25
N ASN A 281 -29.12 -12.98 -8.25
CA ASN A 281 -29.28 -12.68 -6.82
C ASN A 281 -27.98 -12.18 -6.17
N GLN A 282 -26.88 -12.14 -6.93
CA GLN A 282 -25.59 -11.67 -6.46
C GLN A 282 -25.39 -10.21 -6.84
N LEU A 283 -25.20 -9.33 -5.86
CA LEU A 283 -24.83 -7.95 -6.10
C LEU A 283 -23.36 -7.86 -6.53
N ALA A 284 -23.08 -7.14 -7.61
CA ALA A 284 -21.76 -6.83 -8.12
C ALA A 284 -21.25 -5.51 -7.55
N ILE A 285 -20.20 -5.58 -6.74
CA ILE A 285 -19.64 -4.45 -5.96
C ILE A 285 -18.11 -4.45 -6.14
N GLY A 286 -17.42 -3.31 -5.95
CA GLY A 286 -15.96 -3.23 -6.02
C GLY A 286 -15.23 -4.25 -5.13
N GLN A 287 -15.70 -4.47 -3.91
CA GLN A 287 -15.14 -5.46 -2.99
C GLN A 287 -15.85 -6.82 -3.14
N GLU A 288 -15.08 -7.87 -3.47
CA GLU A 288 -15.60 -9.21 -3.78
C GLU A 288 -16.34 -9.94 -2.64
N VAL A 289 -16.14 -9.58 -1.37
CA VAL A 289 -16.77 -10.20 -0.19
C VAL A 289 -17.95 -9.42 0.41
N PHE A 290 -18.31 -8.24 -0.14
CA PHE A 290 -19.39 -7.42 0.44
C PHE A 290 -20.80 -8.04 0.30
N GLY A 291 -20.94 -9.11 -0.48
CA GLY A 291 -22.13 -9.96 -0.47
C GLY A 291 -22.35 -10.74 0.83
N LEU A 292 -21.38 -10.76 1.74
CA LEU A 292 -21.43 -11.49 3.00
C LEU A 292 -22.46 -10.93 3.99
N LEU A 293 -22.62 -9.60 4.08
CA LEU A 293 -23.45 -8.96 5.09
C LEU A 293 -24.29 -7.83 4.48
N PRO A 294 -25.60 -7.75 4.79
CA PRO A 294 -26.46 -6.64 4.39
C PRO A 294 -25.92 -5.26 4.78
N GLY A 295 -25.25 -5.14 5.92
CA GLY A 295 -24.61 -3.88 6.35
C GLY A 295 -23.49 -3.40 5.40
N LEU A 296 -22.75 -4.32 4.77
CA LEU A 296 -21.75 -3.97 3.74
C LEU A 296 -22.42 -3.58 2.43
N GLY A 297 -23.47 -4.30 2.03
CA GLY A 297 -24.30 -3.96 0.89
C GLY A 297 -24.99 -2.59 1.02
N LEU A 298 -25.39 -2.21 2.24
CA LEU A 298 -25.96 -0.91 2.56
C LEU A 298 -24.99 0.22 2.23
N TYR A 299 -23.77 0.19 2.77
CA TYR A 299 -22.76 1.20 2.48
C TYR A 299 -22.33 1.21 1.01
N ALA A 300 -22.18 0.04 0.39
CA ALA A 300 -21.90 -0.05 -1.04
C ALA A 300 -23.00 0.62 -1.89
N THR A 301 -24.26 0.51 -1.47
CA THR A 301 -25.40 1.17 -2.12
C THR A 301 -25.36 2.68 -1.92
N LEU A 302 -25.11 3.16 -0.70
CA LEU A 302 -25.01 4.58 -0.39
C LEU A 302 -23.90 5.27 -1.20
N TRP A 303 -22.70 4.67 -1.25
CA TRP A 303 -21.57 5.23 -1.99
C TRP A 303 -21.75 5.16 -3.52
N LEU A 304 -22.44 4.13 -4.03
CA LEU A 304 -22.81 4.07 -5.44
C LEU A 304 -23.79 5.19 -5.82
N ARG A 305 -24.78 5.45 -4.96
CA ARG A 305 -25.73 6.55 -5.15
C ARG A 305 -25.01 7.90 -5.11
N GLU A 306 -24.13 8.09 -4.13
CA GLU A 306 -23.36 9.33 -3.99
C GLU A 306 -22.47 9.59 -5.21
N HIS A 307 -21.75 8.56 -5.68
CA HIS A 307 -20.96 8.68 -6.90
C HIS A 307 -21.83 9.11 -8.09
N ASN A 308 -22.96 8.45 -8.33
CA ASN A 308 -23.83 8.82 -9.46
C ASN A 308 -24.47 10.21 -9.30
N ARG A 309 -24.76 10.65 -8.07
CA ARG A 309 -25.25 12.00 -7.74
C ARG A 309 -24.20 13.08 -8.01
N VAL A 310 -22.95 12.85 -7.62
CA VAL A 310 -21.83 13.76 -7.88
C VAL A 310 -21.52 13.83 -9.37
N CYS A 311 -21.59 12.71 -10.11
CA CYS A 311 -21.47 12.72 -11.57
C CYS A 311 -22.52 13.63 -12.24
N ASP A 312 -23.77 13.63 -11.75
CA ASP A 312 -24.82 14.52 -12.27
C ASP A 312 -24.52 16.00 -12.00
N ILE A 313 -24.01 16.32 -10.81
CA ILE A 313 -23.60 17.69 -10.45
C ILE A 313 -22.44 18.15 -11.35
N LEU A 314 -21.41 17.32 -11.49
CA LEU A 314 -20.26 17.65 -12.33
C LEU A 314 -20.63 17.76 -13.80
N LYS A 315 -21.58 16.93 -14.30
CA LYS A 315 -22.04 17.04 -15.69
C LYS A 315 -22.83 18.32 -15.94
N ALA A 316 -23.58 18.79 -14.96
CA ALA A 316 -24.29 20.07 -15.04
C ALA A 316 -23.31 21.27 -15.04
N GLU A 317 -22.28 21.22 -14.18
CA GLU A 317 -21.24 22.25 -14.10
C GLU A 317 -20.33 22.24 -15.36
N HIS A 318 -20.01 21.04 -15.86
CA HIS A 318 -19.08 20.82 -16.96
C HIS A 318 -19.73 20.01 -18.09
N PRO A 319 -20.60 20.63 -18.91
CA PRO A 319 -21.31 19.92 -19.98
C PRO A 319 -20.37 19.34 -21.05
N THR A 320 -19.19 19.92 -21.21
CA THR A 320 -18.16 19.50 -22.18
C THR A 320 -17.32 18.30 -21.72
N TRP A 321 -17.35 17.94 -20.44
CA TRP A 321 -16.57 16.80 -19.95
C TRP A 321 -17.11 15.47 -20.45
N ASP A 322 -16.17 14.59 -20.76
CA ASP A 322 -16.45 13.21 -21.18
C ASP A 322 -16.69 12.28 -19.99
N ASP A 323 -17.01 11.02 -20.28
CA ASP A 323 -17.27 10.01 -19.26
C ASP A 323 -16.07 9.78 -18.33
N GLU A 324 -14.86 9.76 -18.88
CA GLU A 324 -13.65 9.42 -18.12
C GLU A 324 -13.33 10.52 -17.12
N GLN A 325 -13.32 11.78 -17.54
CA GLN A 325 -13.04 12.90 -16.67
C GLN A 325 -14.08 13.04 -15.55
N LEU A 326 -15.37 12.83 -15.85
CA LEU A 326 -16.43 12.80 -14.84
C LEU A 326 -16.23 11.67 -13.83
N PHE A 327 -15.91 10.46 -14.29
CA PHE A 327 -15.67 9.32 -13.43
C PHE A 327 -14.48 9.56 -12.49
N GLN A 328 -13.34 10.00 -13.04
CA GLN A 328 -12.11 10.19 -12.26
C GLN A 328 -12.23 11.35 -11.28
N THR A 329 -12.81 12.48 -11.70
CA THR A 329 -13.05 13.63 -10.80
C THR A 329 -14.00 13.25 -9.67
N THR A 330 -15.06 12.51 -9.99
CA THR A 330 -15.99 12.01 -8.96
C THR A 330 -15.29 11.07 -7.99
N ARG A 331 -14.42 10.16 -8.45
CA ARG A 331 -13.65 9.28 -7.57
C ARG A 331 -12.78 10.09 -6.59
N LEU A 332 -12.15 11.17 -7.04
CA LEU A 332 -11.37 12.07 -6.17
C LEU A 332 -12.24 12.75 -5.10
N ILE A 333 -13.44 13.20 -5.47
CA ILE A 333 -14.42 13.76 -4.53
C ILE A 333 -14.82 12.70 -3.48
N ILE A 334 -15.20 11.50 -3.90
CA ILE A 334 -15.58 10.40 -2.98
C ILE A 334 -14.45 10.05 -2.01
N ILE A 335 -13.19 10.04 -2.46
CA ILE A 335 -12.02 9.85 -1.57
C ILE A 335 -11.95 10.99 -0.53
N GLY A 336 -12.10 12.24 -0.96
CA GLY A 336 -12.14 13.40 -0.08
C GLY A 336 -13.27 13.34 0.97
N GLU A 337 -14.49 13.04 0.53
CA GLU A 337 -15.64 12.85 1.41
C GLU A 337 -15.40 11.72 2.43
N THR A 338 -14.85 10.60 1.95
CA THR A 338 -14.51 9.45 2.81
C THR A 338 -13.52 9.86 3.89
N ILE A 339 -12.41 10.52 3.54
CA ILE A 339 -11.40 10.95 4.52
C ILE A 339 -11.98 11.95 5.51
N ARG A 340 -12.80 12.89 5.05
CA ARG A 340 -13.47 13.88 5.92
C ARG A 340 -14.39 13.21 6.93
N ILE A 341 -15.31 12.35 6.47
CA ILE A 341 -16.24 11.61 7.34
C ILE A 341 -15.46 10.73 8.32
N VAL A 342 -14.36 10.11 7.88
CA VAL A 342 -13.53 9.30 8.77
C VAL A 342 -12.92 10.14 9.88
N ILE A 343 -12.33 11.32 9.59
CA ILE A 343 -11.69 12.14 10.61
C ILE A 343 -12.70 12.82 11.53
N GLU A 344 -13.72 13.46 10.96
CA GLU A 344 -14.60 14.38 11.71
C GLU A 344 -15.83 13.69 12.33
N ASP A 345 -16.28 12.55 11.79
CA ASP A 345 -17.42 11.80 12.36
C ASP A 345 -16.94 10.51 13.05
N TYR A 346 -16.21 9.65 12.32
CA TYR A 346 -15.86 8.30 12.77
C TYR A 346 -14.79 8.29 13.87
N VAL A 347 -13.63 8.91 13.63
CA VAL A 347 -12.53 9.00 14.62
C VAL A 347 -12.94 9.92 15.78
N GLN A 348 -13.73 10.96 15.51
CA GLN A 348 -14.31 11.80 16.56
C GLN A 348 -15.11 10.96 17.56
N HIS A 349 -16.09 10.19 17.07
CA HIS A 349 -16.90 9.28 17.89
C HIS A 349 -16.02 8.26 18.63
N LEU A 350 -15.14 7.58 17.89
CA LEU A 350 -14.25 6.55 18.44
C LEU A 350 -13.36 7.07 19.57
N SER A 351 -12.82 8.27 19.43
CA SER A 351 -11.91 8.87 20.41
C SER A 351 -12.61 9.32 21.70
N GLY A 352 -13.88 9.72 21.61
CA GLY A 352 -14.60 10.36 22.70
C GLY A 352 -14.06 11.73 23.10
N TYR A 353 -13.21 12.35 22.27
CA TYR A 353 -12.56 13.62 22.60
C TYR A 353 -13.53 14.80 22.49
N LEU A 354 -13.30 15.79 23.33
CA LEU A 354 -13.98 17.09 23.31
C LEU A 354 -13.31 18.06 22.33
N LEU A 355 -12.04 17.82 21.98
CA LEU A 355 -11.41 18.45 20.82
C LEU A 355 -12.16 18.04 19.56
N ARG A 356 -12.70 19.01 18.81
CA ARG A 356 -13.30 18.78 17.50
C ARG A 356 -12.20 18.55 16.48
N LEU A 357 -11.97 17.30 16.10
CA LEU A 357 -11.05 16.93 15.03
C LEU A 357 -11.45 17.64 13.74
N LYS A 358 -10.46 17.92 12.89
CA LYS A 358 -10.65 18.69 11.64
C LYS A 358 -9.88 18.01 10.52
N PHE A 359 -10.55 17.77 9.40
CA PHE A 359 -9.88 17.43 8.17
C PHE A 359 -9.52 18.72 7.43
N ASP A 360 -8.24 19.08 7.51
CA ASP A 360 -7.68 20.24 6.83
C ASP A 360 -6.22 19.94 6.42
N PRO A 361 -5.99 19.51 5.16
CA PRO A 361 -4.65 19.21 4.67
C PRO A 361 -3.67 20.38 4.77
N THR A 362 -4.16 21.62 4.73
CA THR A 362 -3.30 22.81 4.76
C THR A 362 -2.49 22.94 6.04
N LEU A 363 -2.94 22.31 7.13
CA LEU A 363 -2.23 22.26 8.41
C LEU A 363 -0.83 21.63 8.28
N LEU A 364 -0.64 20.73 7.32
CA LEU A 364 0.61 20.00 7.09
C LEU A 364 1.50 20.59 5.99
N PHE A 365 1.05 21.59 5.24
CA PHE A 365 1.82 22.12 4.09
C PHE A 365 3.18 22.70 4.48
N ASN A 366 3.28 23.23 5.69
CA ASN A 366 4.52 23.78 6.25
C ASN A 366 5.21 22.81 7.22
N SER A 367 4.90 21.51 7.13
CA SER A 367 5.49 20.46 7.96
C SER A 367 6.23 19.44 7.09
N GLN A 368 7.27 18.81 7.65
CA GLN A 368 7.90 17.67 7.00
C GLN A 368 6.98 16.46 7.08
N PHE A 369 6.19 16.23 6.04
CA PHE A 369 5.24 15.13 5.96
C PHE A 369 5.31 14.47 4.58
N GLN A 370 5.34 13.14 4.57
CA GLN A 370 5.42 12.35 3.33
C GLN A 370 4.02 11.89 2.90
N TYR A 371 3.59 12.26 1.70
CA TYR A 371 2.30 11.87 1.12
C TYR A 371 2.39 10.49 0.45
N GLY A 372 2.48 9.47 1.28
CA GLY A 372 2.39 8.07 0.88
C GLY A 372 2.12 7.19 2.08
N ASN A 373 1.61 5.98 1.84
CA ASN A 373 1.30 5.02 2.90
C ASN A 373 1.61 3.58 2.45
N ARG A 374 1.98 2.74 3.42
CA ARG A 374 2.06 1.29 3.27
C ARG A 374 1.34 0.68 4.44
N ILE A 375 0.30 -0.10 4.17
CA ILE A 375 -0.50 -0.73 5.23
C ILE A 375 0.37 -1.73 5.97
N ALA A 376 0.39 -1.60 7.30
CA ALA A 376 1.13 -2.50 8.17
C ALA A 376 0.29 -3.73 8.54
N LEU A 377 0.95 -4.88 8.69
CA LEU A 377 0.32 -6.12 9.14
C LEU A 377 -0.27 -5.97 10.55
N GLU A 378 0.43 -5.26 11.42
CA GLU A 378 0.00 -4.96 12.79
C GLU A 378 -1.27 -4.11 12.79
N PHE A 379 -1.41 -3.20 11.82
CA PHE A 379 -2.63 -2.42 11.67
C PHE A 379 -3.81 -3.29 11.23
N SER A 380 -3.58 -4.27 10.34
CA SER A 380 -4.58 -5.26 9.96
C SER A 380 -5.05 -6.06 11.19
N GLN A 381 -4.10 -6.63 11.96
CA GLN A 381 -4.38 -7.39 13.17
C GLN A 381 -5.14 -6.54 14.22
N LEU A 382 -4.71 -5.30 14.45
CA LEU A 382 -5.33 -4.36 15.39
C LEU A 382 -6.81 -4.09 15.07
N TYR A 383 -7.18 -4.02 13.79
CA TYR A 383 -8.53 -3.67 13.33
C TYR A 383 -9.53 -4.84 13.31
N HIS A 384 -9.20 -6.00 13.88
CA HIS A 384 -10.11 -7.15 13.96
C HIS A 384 -11.20 -6.97 15.06
N TRP A 385 -12.00 -5.89 14.96
CA TRP A 385 -12.99 -5.46 15.95
C TRP A 385 -14.32 -6.24 15.92
N HIS A 386 -14.22 -7.57 15.83
CA HIS A 386 -15.35 -8.48 15.87
C HIS A 386 -16.24 -8.39 17.12
N PRO A 387 -15.76 -7.95 18.31
CA PRO A 387 -16.65 -7.71 19.45
C PRO A 387 -17.78 -6.71 19.18
N LEU A 388 -17.65 -5.82 18.19
CA LEU A 388 -18.70 -4.86 17.83
C LEU A 388 -20.01 -5.54 17.41
N MET A 389 -19.92 -6.75 16.84
CA MET A 389 -21.09 -7.44 16.30
C MET A 389 -22.04 -7.91 17.42
N PRO A 390 -23.36 -7.73 17.27
CA PRO A 390 -24.35 -8.03 18.31
C PRO A 390 -24.61 -9.54 18.42
N ASP A 391 -25.59 -9.97 19.21
CA ASP A 391 -26.03 -11.37 19.24
C ASP A 391 -27.05 -11.70 18.14
N SER A 392 -27.85 -10.70 17.76
CA SER A 392 -28.86 -10.74 16.68
C SER A 392 -29.02 -9.34 16.08
N PHE A 393 -29.69 -9.21 14.94
CA PHE A 393 -29.89 -7.93 14.24
C PHE A 393 -31.36 -7.54 14.28
N PHE A 394 -31.68 -6.39 14.88
CA PHE A 394 -33.06 -5.90 15.01
C PHE A 394 -33.38 -4.90 13.90
N ILE A 395 -34.33 -5.23 13.02
CA ILE A 395 -34.68 -4.41 11.85
C ILE A 395 -36.19 -4.29 11.75
N ASN A 396 -36.73 -3.07 11.90
CA ASN A 396 -38.16 -2.79 11.74
C ASN A 396 -39.09 -3.69 12.60
N GLY A 397 -38.64 -4.08 13.80
CA GLY A 397 -39.38 -4.96 14.71
C GLY A 397 -39.06 -6.45 14.58
N ASP A 398 -38.36 -6.85 13.50
CA ASP A 398 -37.91 -8.23 13.31
C ASP A 398 -36.55 -8.45 13.97
N GLU A 399 -36.36 -9.61 14.59
CA GLU A 399 -35.06 -10.06 15.11
C GLU A 399 -34.49 -11.13 14.17
N LEU A 400 -33.38 -10.81 13.51
CA LEU A 400 -32.69 -11.72 12.60
C LEU A 400 -31.48 -12.36 13.29
N ALA A 401 -31.45 -13.69 13.30
CA ALA A 401 -30.26 -14.43 13.70
C ALA A 401 -29.16 -14.31 12.63
N TYR A 402 -27.91 -14.59 12.99
CA TYR A 402 -26.79 -14.60 12.04
C TYR A 402 -27.01 -15.49 10.82
N THR A 403 -27.67 -16.64 10.96
CA THR A 403 -27.99 -17.55 9.86
C THR A 403 -28.96 -16.96 8.84
N GLN A 404 -29.78 -15.99 9.26
CA GLN A 404 -30.72 -15.26 8.39
C GLN A 404 -30.10 -13.98 7.82
N PHE A 405 -29.05 -13.46 8.45
CA PHE A 405 -28.39 -12.21 8.07
C PHE A 405 -27.20 -12.43 7.11
N ILE A 406 -26.35 -13.43 7.38
CA ILE A 406 -25.17 -13.73 6.56
C ILE A 406 -25.59 -14.25 5.17
N PHE A 407 -24.94 -13.72 4.12
CA PHE A 407 -25.21 -14.00 2.70
C PHE A 407 -26.64 -13.74 2.22
N ASN A 408 -27.45 -13.02 3.00
CA ASN A 408 -28.83 -12.72 2.64
C ASN A 408 -28.98 -11.30 2.06
N THR A 409 -28.67 -11.16 0.78
CA THR A 409 -28.77 -9.86 0.07
C THR A 409 -30.20 -9.34 -0.04
N SER A 410 -31.22 -10.20 0.14
CA SER A 410 -32.62 -9.79 0.09
C SER A 410 -33.03 -8.90 1.26
N VAL A 411 -32.32 -8.95 2.40
CA VAL A 411 -32.56 -8.05 3.54
C VAL A 411 -32.45 -6.58 3.11
N LEU A 412 -31.45 -6.27 2.28
CA LEU A 412 -31.23 -4.92 1.78
C LEU A 412 -32.40 -4.42 0.92
N THR A 413 -32.87 -5.24 -0.01
CA THR A 413 -33.94 -4.86 -0.95
C THR A 413 -35.34 -4.99 -0.35
N HIS A 414 -35.52 -5.85 0.66
CA HIS A 414 -36.78 -6.07 1.36
C HIS A 414 -37.13 -4.91 2.31
N TYR A 415 -36.19 -4.50 3.17
CA TYR A 415 -36.42 -3.40 4.12
C TYR A 415 -36.16 -2.02 3.49
N GLY A 416 -35.20 -1.94 2.57
CA GLY A 416 -34.73 -0.68 2.01
C GLY A 416 -33.65 0.01 2.86
N VAL A 417 -32.97 0.98 2.24
CA VAL A 417 -31.82 1.69 2.83
C VAL A 417 -32.23 2.45 4.09
N GLU A 418 -33.35 3.17 4.05
CA GLU A 418 -33.79 4.05 5.13
C GLU A 418 -34.06 3.30 6.44
N LYS A 419 -34.78 2.16 6.36
CA LYS A 419 -35.10 1.34 7.53
C LYS A 419 -33.86 0.67 8.12
N LEU A 420 -32.92 0.25 7.27
CA LEU A 420 -31.66 -0.32 7.72
C LEU A 420 -30.78 0.71 8.42
N VAL A 421 -30.70 1.93 7.89
CA VAL A 421 -29.96 3.02 8.54
C VAL A 421 -30.55 3.33 9.91
N ASP A 422 -31.87 3.49 10.03
CA ASP A 422 -32.50 3.78 11.32
C ASP A 422 -32.29 2.63 12.32
N ALA A 423 -32.47 1.37 11.88
CA ALA A 423 -32.23 0.18 12.69
C ALA A 423 -30.77 0.11 13.20
N PHE A 424 -29.79 0.22 12.30
CA PHE A 424 -28.38 0.14 12.65
C PHE A 424 -27.89 1.34 13.46
N THR A 425 -28.55 2.50 13.33
CA THR A 425 -28.25 3.67 14.16
C THR A 425 -28.72 3.49 15.61
N ARG A 426 -29.85 2.79 15.81
CA ARG A 426 -30.44 2.57 17.13
C ARG A 426 -29.87 1.37 17.89
N GLN A 427 -29.40 0.36 17.18
CA GLN A 427 -28.86 -0.85 17.80
C GLN A 427 -27.41 -0.64 18.27
N ALA A 428 -27.17 -0.85 19.56
CA ALA A 428 -25.84 -0.74 20.15
C ALA A 428 -24.89 -1.83 19.63
N ALA A 429 -23.62 -1.45 19.42
CA ALA A 429 -22.51 -2.34 19.16
C ALA A 429 -21.85 -2.79 20.47
N GLY A 430 -21.09 -3.89 20.42
CA GLY A 430 -20.35 -4.40 21.58
C GLY A 430 -19.04 -3.65 21.86
N GLN A 431 -18.63 -3.59 23.12
CA GLN A 431 -17.33 -3.06 23.53
C GLN A 431 -16.16 -3.92 22.98
N ILE A 432 -15.09 -3.29 22.50
CA ILE A 432 -13.96 -3.99 21.86
C ILE A 432 -12.98 -4.57 22.89
N GLY A 433 -12.42 -3.73 23.76
CA GLY A 433 -11.43 -4.15 24.76
C GLY A 433 -12.05 -4.78 26.00
N GLY A 434 -11.21 -5.34 26.88
CA GLY A 434 -11.60 -5.91 28.17
C GLY A 434 -12.06 -7.39 28.15
N GLY A 435 -11.84 -8.10 27.03
CA GLY A 435 -12.14 -9.54 26.91
C GLY A 435 -13.62 -9.92 26.92
N TYR A 436 -13.90 -11.22 26.77
CA TYR A 436 -15.23 -11.85 26.88
C TYR A 436 -16.36 -11.22 26.05
N ASN A 437 -16.10 -10.76 24.82
CA ASN A 437 -17.13 -10.09 24.03
C ASN A 437 -17.15 -10.40 22.53
N ILE A 438 -16.39 -11.41 22.06
CA ILE A 438 -16.49 -11.88 20.67
C ILE A 438 -17.65 -12.86 20.52
N ASN A 439 -18.63 -12.56 19.67
CA ASN A 439 -19.76 -13.46 19.42
C ASN A 439 -19.27 -14.84 18.92
N ALA A 440 -19.90 -15.92 19.40
CA ALA A 440 -19.52 -17.30 19.10
C ALA A 440 -19.48 -17.64 17.59
N VAL A 441 -20.28 -16.96 16.76
CA VAL A 441 -20.32 -17.17 15.30
C VAL A 441 -19.00 -16.79 14.62
N VAL A 442 -18.27 -15.82 15.19
CA VAL A 442 -17.06 -15.24 14.57
C VAL A 442 -15.77 -15.53 15.34
N THR A 443 -15.79 -16.39 16.36
CA THR A 443 -14.59 -16.78 17.13
C THR A 443 -13.52 -17.43 16.26
N LYS A 444 -13.90 -18.13 15.20
CA LYS A 444 -12.96 -18.71 14.21
C LYS A 444 -12.08 -17.64 13.55
N VAL A 445 -12.57 -16.42 13.40
CA VAL A 445 -11.76 -15.31 12.86
C VAL A 445 -10.67 -14.95 13.85
N ALA A 446 -10.99 -14.78 15.14
CA ALA A 446 -10.01 -14.49 16.19
C ALA A 446 -8.94 -15.60 16.32
N VAL A 447 -9.35 -16.88 16.24
CA VAL A 447 -8.44 -18.02 16.19
C VAL A 447 -7.50 -17.91 14.98
N GLY A 448 -8.04 -17.61 13.80
CA GLY A 448 -7.25 -17.40 12.58
C GLY A 448 -6.26 -16.24 12.70
N THR A 449 -6.68 -15.13 13.29
CA THR A 449 -5.84 -13.94 13.56
C THR A 449 -4.65 -14.28 14.45
N ILE A 450 -4.86 -15.04 15.53
CA ILE A 450 -3.78 -15.51 16.42
C ILE A 450 -2.82 -16.44 15.68
N LYS A 451 -3.35 -17.41 14.91
CA LYS A 451 -2.53 -18.34 14.12
C LYS A 451 -1.68 -17.60 13.07
N GLU A 452 -2.28 -16.63 12.37
CA GLU A 452 -1.57 -15.77 11.42
C GLU A 452 -0.46 -14.97 12.12
N SER A 453 -0.76 -14.37 13.28
CA SER A 453 0.22 -13.61 14.08
C SER A 453 1.46 -14.44 14.43
N ARG A 454 1.26 -15.71 14.78
CA ARG A 454 2.35 -16.65 15.10
C ARG A 454 3.15 -17.06 13.87
N GLN A 455 2.47 -17.42 12.78
CA GLN A 455 3.13 -17.79 11.53
C GLN A 455 3.95 -16.64 10.94
N LEU A 456 3.49 -15.40 11.15
CA LEU A 456 4.18 -14.19 10.74
C LEU A 456 5.16 -13.67 11.82
N ARG A 457 5.36 -14.40 12.92
CA ARG A 457 6.34 -14.10 13.98
C ARG A 457 6.25 -12.65 14.47
N LEU A 458 5.05 -12.18 14.81
CA LEU A 458 4.91 -10.88 15.49
C LEU A 458 5.65 -10.91 16.83
N GLN A 459 6.35 -9.82 17.14
CA GLN A 459 6.97 -9.62 18.45
C GLN A 459 5.91 -9.53 19.57
N PRO A 460 6.30 -9.76 20.83
CA PRO A 460 5.34 -9.70 21.93
C PRO A 460 4.78 -8.28 22.13
N PHE A 461 3.63 -8.21 22.77
CA PHE A 461 2.85 -7.00 22.97
C PHE A 461 3.64 -5.87 23.65
N ASN A 462 4.51 -6.19 24.60
CA ASN A 462 5.35 -5.21 25.28
C ASN A 462 6.40 -4.57 24.36
N GLU A 463 6.91 -5.28 23.34
CA GLU A 463 7.81 -4.68 22.34
C GLU A 463 7.06 -3.65 21.48
N TYR A 464 5.81 -3.94 21.11
CA TYR A 464 4.96 -2.96 20.45
C TYR A 464 4.62 -1.78 21.36
N ARG A 465 4.36 -1.99 22.66
CA ARG A 465 4.17 -0.89 23.61
C ARG A 465 5.37 0.05 23.62
N LYS A 466 6.59 -0.49 23.74
CA LYS A 466 7.83 0.30 23.64
C LYS A 466 7.96 1.02 22.30
N ARG A 467 7.67 0.34 21.18
CA ARG A 467 7.71 0.90 19.83
C ARG A 467 6.81 2.13 19.65
N PHE A 468 5.69 2.19 20.38
CA PHE A 468 4.74 3.30 20.37
C PHE A 468 4.89 4.24 21.58
N ASN A 469 6.05 4.22 22.25
CA ASN A 469 6.40 5.06 23.41
C ASN A 469 5.48 4.87 24.63
N LEU A 470 5.04 3.65 24.88
CA LEU A 470 4.31 3.24 26.07
C LEU A 470 5.23 2.44 27.00
N GLU A 471 4.97 2.54 28.31
CA GLU A 471 5.65 1.71 29.30
C GLU A 471 5.16 0.25 29.16
N PRO A 472 6.06 -0.75 29.11
CA PRO A 472 5.68 -2.16 29.09
C PRO A 472 4.97 -2.53 30.39
N TYR A 473 4.03 -3.47 30.34
CA TYR A 473 3.38 -4.00 31.54
C TYR A 473 4.33 -4.93 32.29
N THR A 474 4.39 -4.80 33.62
CA THR A 474 5.27 -5.61 34.48
C THR A 474 4.61 -6.87 35.00
N SER A 475 3.27 -6.98 34.92
CA SER A 475 2.52 -8.18 35.31
C SER A 475 1.14 -8.23 34.67
N PHE A 476 0.55 -9.42 34.59
CA PHE A 476 -0.83 -9.59 34.09
C PHE A 476 -1.86 -8.86 34.97
N ARG A 477 -1.60 -8.72 36.28
CA ARG A 477 -2.45 -7.95 37.22
C ARG A 477 -2.41 -6.43 36.98
N GLN A 478 -1.31 -5.91 36.42
CA GLN A 478 -1.25 -4.51 36.00
C GLN A 478 -1.99 -4.31 34.66
N PHE A 479 -1.89 -5.28 33.76
CA PHE A 479 -2.45 -5.29 32.41
C PHE A 479 -3.98 -5.34 32.37
N THR A 480 -4.61 -6.14 33.25
CA THR A 480 -6.06 -6.27 33.32
C THR A 480 -6.58 -6.09 34.75
N ASP A 481 -7.74 -5.45 34.89
CA ASP A 481 -8.43 -5.30 36.18
C ASP A 481 -9.28 -6.55 36.53
N ASN A 482 -9.30 -7.56 35.65
CA ASN A 482 -10.01 -8.83 35.86
C ASN A 482 -9.04 -9.92 36.35
N GLU A 483 -9.19 -10.31 37.61
CA GLU A 483 -8.39 -11.33 38.27
C GLU A 483 -8.44 -12.71 37.58
N GLU A 484 -9.58 -13.09 36.99
CA GLU A 484 -9.73 -14.34 36.25
C GLU A 484 -8.85 -14.33 34.98
N ILE A 485 -8.91 -13.23 34.21
CA ILE A 485 -8.10 -13.05 33.00
C ILE A 485 -6.62 -13.03 33.37
N ALA A 486 -6.23 -12.30 34.41
CA ALA A 486 -4.83 -12.20 34.83
C ALA A 486 -4.24 -13.57 35.18
N ARG A 487 -4.96 -14.36 35.98
CA ARG A 487 -4.55 -15.71 36.38
C ARG A 487 -4.46 -16.66 35.19
N GLU A 488 -5.45 -16.65 34.31
CA GLU A 488 -5.45 -17.52 33.12
C GLU A 488 -4.34 -17.15 32.14
N LEU A 489 -4.06 -15.86 31.94
CA LEU A 489 -2.94 -15.42 31.11
C LEU A 489 -1.58 -15.79 31.71
N GLU A 490 -1.43 -15.68 33.03
CA GLU A 490 -0.23 -16.13 33.74
C GLU A 490 -0.04 -17.64 33.61
N GLU A 491 -1.12 -18.42 33.74
CA GLU A 491 -1.10 -19.86 33.49
C GLU A 491 -0.75 -20.17 32.03
N PHE A 492 -1.27 -19.42 31.06
CA PHE A 492 -1.03 -19.66 29.64
C PHE A 492 0.40 -19.31 29.20
N TYR A 493 0.81 -18.05 29.42
CA TYR A 493 2.06 -17.50 28.89
C TYR A 493 3.26 -17.64 29.84
N GLY A 494 3.02 -17.69 31.16
CA GLY A 494 4.07 -17.72 32.18
C GLY A 494 4.81 -16.39 32.40
N ASP A 495 4.90 -15.54 31.38
CA ASP A 495 5.58 -14.24 31.45
C ASP A 495 4.78 -13.18 30.65
N ILE A 496 4.65 -11.97 31.20
CA ILE A 496 3.96 -10.84 30.55
C ILE A 496 4.69 -10.39 29.29
N ASP A 497 6.02 -10.55 29.24
CA ASP A 497 6.84 -10.23 28.06
C ASP A 497 6.68 -11.25 26.93
N ALA A 498 5.91 -12.33 27.13
CA ALA A 498 5.54 -13.29 26.08
C ALA A 498 4.10 -13.14 25.58
N LEU A 499 3.34 -12.17 26.11
CA LEU A 499 1.96 -11.91 25.68
C LEU A 499 1.91 -11.52 24.21
N GLU A 500 1.07 -12.20 23.43
CA GLU A 500 0.90 -11.95 21.99
C GLU A 500 0.19 -10.62 21.69
N PHE A 501 0.45 -10.04 20.53
CA PHE A 501 -0.07 -8.73 20.11
C PHE A 501 -1.61 -8.64 20.11
N TYR A 502 -2.31 -9.51 19.36
CA TYR A 502 -3.77 -9.45 19.24
C TYR A 502 -4.50 -9.79 20.55
N PRO A 503 -4.15 -10.86 21.29
CA PRO A 503 -4.67 -11.08 22.65
C PRO A 503 -4.41 -9.92 23.59
N GLY A 504 -3.21 -9.32 23.55
CA GLY A 504 -2.87 -8.13 24.32
C GLY A 504 -3.83 -6.97 24.07
N LEU A 505 -4.11 -6.66 22.80
CA LEU A 505 -5.06 -5.60 22.43
C LEU A 505 -6.51 -5.85 22.87
N MET A 506 -6.98 -7.09 22.78
CA MET A 506 -8.38 -7.43 23.09
C MET A 506 -8.64 -7.61 24.60
N LEU A 507 -7.61 -7.98 25.37
CA LEU A 507 -7.71 -8.28 26.80
C LEU A 507 -7.24 -7.13 27.70
N GLU A 508 -6.57 -6.12 27.14
CA GLU A 508 -6.13 -4.93 27.89
C GLU A 508 -7.34 -4.26 28.57
N LYS A 509 -7.14 -3.80 29.81
CA LYS A 509 -8.16 -3.03 30.51
C LYS A 509 -8.55 -1.78 29.72
N THR A 510 -9.85 -1.52 29.66
CA THR A 510 -10.39 -0.36 28.95
C THR A 510 -10.26 0.90 29.79
N ARG A 511 -10.10 2.05 29.14
CA ARG A 511 -10.24 3.34 29.84
C ARG A 511 -11.69 3.52 30.33
N ALA A 512 -11.88 4.30 31.39
CA ALA A 512 -13.20 4.51 31.98
C ALA A 512 -14.17 5.11 30.95
N GLY A 513 -15.28 4.41 30.69
CA GLY A 513 -16.28 4.85 29.70
C GLY A 513 -15.86 4.72 28.23
N ALA A 514 -14.72 4.08 27.93
CA ALA A 514 -14.20 3.94 26.56
C ALA A 514 -14.39 2.53 25.99
N ILE A 515 -14.34 2.42 24.66
CA ILE A 515 -14.58 1.18 23.91
C ILE A 515 -13.38 0.20 23.97
N PHE A 516 -12.17 0.69 24.24
CA PHE A 516 -10.92 -0.10 24.30
C PHE A 516 -9.88 0.48 25.26
N GLY A 517 -8.74 -0.21 25.41
CA GLY A 517 -7.59 0.20 26.22
C GLY A 517 -6.67 1.24 25.56
N GLU A 518 -5.64 1.63 26.30
CA GLU A 518 -4.62 2.62 25.88
C GLU A 518 -3.91 2.19 24.58
N SER A 519 -3.49 0.93 24.48
CA SER A 519 -2.66 0.46 23.37
C SER A 519 -3.38 0.55 22.03
N MET A 520 -4.69 0.30 22.02
CA MET A 520 -5.51 0.41 20.82
C MET A 520 -5.50 1.84 20.24
N VAL A 521 -5.54 2.86 21.10
CA VAL A 521 -5.45 4.28 20.68
C VAL A 521 -4.05 4.61 20.20
N GLU A 522 -3.06 4.30 21.03
CA GLU A 522 -1.69 4.79 20.86
C GLU A 522 -0.98 4.10 19.69
N MET A 523 -1.37 2.86 19.37
CA MET A 523 -0.91 2.12 18.19
C MET A 523 -1.79 2.38 16.95
N GLY A 524 -3.12 2.43 17.13
CA GLY A 524 -4.07 2.58 16.02
C GLY A 524 -4.11 3.98 15.40
N ALA A 525 -4.03 5.03 16.23
CA ALA A 525 -4.12 6.41 15.74
C ALA A 525 -2.98 6.80 14.78
N PRO A 526 -1.70 6.47 15.03
CA PRO A 526 -0.61 6.67 14.07
C PRO A 526 -0.87 6.04 12.70
N PHE A 527 -1.27 4.77 12.65
CA PHE A 527 -1.57 4.09 11.39
C PHE A 527 -2.75 4.73 10.67
N SER A 528 -3.83 5.03 11.40
CA SER A 528 -5.04 5.64 10.84
C SER A 528 -4.74 7.02 10.24
N LEU A 529 -4.11 7.92 11.01
CA LEU A 529 -3.83 9.28 10.56
C LEU A 529 -2.82 9.32 9.41
N LYS A 530 -1.80 8.46 9.44
CA LYS A 530 -0.85 8.31 8.32
C LYS A 530 -1.54 7.78 7.06
N GLY A 531 -2.44 6.81 7.18
CA GLY A 531 -3.21 6.29 6.04
C GLY A 531 -4.21 7.29 5.45
N LEU A 532 -4.74 8.20 6.27
CA LEU A 532 -5.68 9.24 5.85
C LEU A 532 -4.95 10.42 5.19
N LEU A 533 -4.04 11.08 5.91
CA LEU A 533 -3.36 12.28 5.40
C LEU A 533 -2.16 11.98 4.50
N GLY A 534 -1.64 10.74 4.53
CA GLY A 534 -0.67 10.25 3.56
C GLY A 534 -1.27 10.06 2.16
N ASN A 535 -2.58 10.25 1.98
CA ASN A 535 -3.22 10.18 0.68
C ASN A 535 -2.73 11.34 -0.22
N PRO A 536 -2.42 11.09 -1.51
CA PRO A 536 -1.97 12.14 -2.43
C PRO A 536 -2.96 13.30 -2.57
N ILE A 537 -4.27 13.09 -2.38
CA ILE A 537 -5.23 14.20 -2.46
C ILE A 537 -5.00 15.27 -1.39
N CYS A 538 -4.34 14.91 -0.28
CA CYS A 538 -3.98 15.83 0.80
C CYS A 538 -2.69 16.60 0.51
N SER A 539 -1.97 16.28 -0.56
CA SER A 539 -0.74 17.00 -0.92
C SER A 539 -1.05 18.43 -1.39
N PRO A 540 -0.11 19.38 -1.21
CA PRO A 540 -0.26 20.73 -1.76
C PRO A 540 -0.54 20.76 -3.26
N GLU A 541 -0.09 19.72 -3.98
CA GLU A 541 -0.27 19.64 -5.43
C GLU A 541 -1.70 19.30 -5.82
N TYR A 542 -2.35 18.38 -5.10
CA TYR A 542 -3.70 17.92 -5.41
C TYR A 542 -4.79 18.70 -4.67
N TRP A 543 -4.52 19.28 -3.50
CA TRP A 543 -5.53 19.93 -2.68
C TRP A 543 -5.89 21.34 -3.18
N LYS A 544 -6.47 21.38 -4.38
CA LYS A 544 -6.85 22.58 -5.14
C LYS A 544 -8.26 22.37 -5.69
N PRO A 545 -9.10 23.42 -5.80
CA PRO A 545 -10.45 23.27 -6.34
C PRO A 545 -10.50 22.62 -7.73
N SER A 546 -9.52 22.91 -8.60
CA SER A 546 -9.44 22.34 -9.95
C SER A 546 -9.40 20.81 -9.98
N THR A 547 -8.74 20.18 -9.00
CA THR A 547 -8.67 18.71 -8.86
C THR A 547 -10.04 18.06 -8.68
N PHE A 548 -10.98 18.81 -8.09
CA PHE A 548 -12.33 18.36 -7.79
C PHE A 548 -13.36 18.95 -8.77
N GLY A 549 -12.92 19.47 -9.92
CA GLY A 549 -13.80 20.10 -10.89
C GLY A 549 -14.33 21.46 -10.47
N GLY A 550 -13.51 22.24 -9.77
CA GLY A 550 -13.82 23.59 -9.35
C GLY A 550 -14.36 23.67 -7.92
N LYS A 551 -14.88 24.84 -7.57
CA LYS A 551 -15.35 25.14 -6.21
C LYS A 551 -16.48 24.21 -5.78
N VAL A 552 -17.40 23.85 -6.68
CA VAL A 552 -18.55 22.99 -6.38
C VAL A 552 -18.11 21.63 -5.84
N GLY A 553 -17.24 20.91 -6.56
CA GLY A 553 -16.76 19.61 -6.09
C GLY A 553 -15.87 19.71 -4.85
N PHE A 554 -15.09 20.79 -4.73
CA PHE A 554 -14.30 21.04 -3.53
C PHE A 554 -15.16 21.30 -2.28
N ASP A 555 -16.26 22.03 -2.43
CA ASP A 555 -17.22 22.30 -1.36
C ASP A 555 -17.98 21.03 -0.95
N ILE A 556 -18.24 20.10 -1.89
CA ILE A 556 -18.78 18.77 -1.56
C ILE A 556 -17.84 18.07 -0.57
N VAL A 557 -16.54 18.00 -0.91
CA VAL A 557 -15.53 17.41 -0.03
C VAL A 557 -15.48 18.15 1.31
N ASN A 558 -15.37 19.47 1.32
CA ASN A 558 -15.19 20.27 2.55
C ASN A 558 -16.44 20.34 3.45
N THR A 559 -17.60 19.89 2.97
CA THR A 559 -18.84 19.88 3.75
C THR A 559 -19.44 18.49 3.88
N ALA A 560 -18.68 17.43 3.56
CA ALA A 560 -19.13 16.06 3.70
C ALA A 560 -19.37 15.71 5.18
N SER A 561 -20.40 14.89 5.40
CA SER A 561 -20.73 14.29 6.71
C SER A 561 -21.54 13.02 6.47
N LEU A 562 -21.53 12.09 7.43
CA LEU A 562 -22.34 10.87 7.38
C LEU A 562 -23.82 11.18 7.13
N LYS A 563 -24.32 12.24 7.78
CA LYS A 563 -25.72 12.68 7.62
C LYS A 563 -26.04 13.09 6.19
N LYS A 564 -25.16 13.88 5.54
CA LYS A 564 -25.35 14.29 4.14
C LYS A 564 -25.24 13.10 3.19
N LEU A 565 -24.27 12.22 3.40
CA LEU A 565 -24.11 10.99 2.61
C LEU A 565 -25.40 10.16 2.60
N VAL A 566 -26.06 9.98 3.76
CA VAL A 566 -27.33 9.25 3.80
C VAL A 566 -28.48 10.07 3.24
N CYS A 567 -28.69 11.28 3.75
CA CYS A 567 -29.92 12.04 3.49
C CYS A 567 -30.02 12.59 2.06
N LEU A 568 -28.90 12.80 1.37
CA LEU A 568 -28.90 13.19 -0.05
C LEU A 568 -29.09 12.00 -0.99
N ASN A 569 -28.98 10.76 -0.50
CA ASN A 569 -29.07 9.52 -1.27
C ASN A 569 -30.23 8.60 -0.85
N THR A 570 -31.19 9.15 -0.11
CA THR A 570 -32.42 8.47 0.35
C THR A 570 -33.63 9.33 0.08
N ARG A 571 -34.83 8.74 0.00
CA ARG A 571 -36.07 9.53 -0.24
C ARG A 571 -36.47 10.37 0.96
N THR A 572 -36.26 9.80 2.14
CA THR A 572 -36.49 10.44 3.44
C THR A 572 -35.21 10.38 4.23
N CYS A 573 -34.89 11.42 5.01
CA CYS A 573 -33.70 11.47 5.86
C CYS A 573 -33.96 10.74 7.19
N PRO A 574 -33.50 9.48 7.40
CA PRO A 574 -33.63 8.81 8.69
C PRO A 574 -32.72 9.45 9.73
N HIS A 575 -32.94 9.09 11.00
CA HIS A 575 -31.94 9.39 12.02
C HIS A 575 -30.67 8.58 11.73
N VAL A 576 -29.54 9.27 11.62
CA VAL A 576 -28.23 8.68 11.31
C VAL A 576 -27.16 9.32 12.17
N ALA A 577 -26.40 8.49 12.86
CA ALA A 577 -25.26 8.85 13.68
C ALA A 577 -24.40 7.61 13.92
N PHE A 578 -23.20 7.78 14.49
CA PHE A 578 -22.36 6.67 14.94
C PHE A 578 -22.58 6.29 16.42
N ASN A 579 -23.38 7.07 17.13
CA ASN A 579 -23.84 6.77 18.47
C ASN A 579 -25.34 6.45 18.50
N VAL A 580 -25.75 5.66 19.49
CA VAL A 580 -27.15 5.41 19.77
C VAL A 580 -27.83 6.69 20.28
N PRO A 581 -29.08 6.97 19.90
CA PRO A 581 -29.80 8.13 20.41
C PRO A 581 -29.99 8.02 21.93
N ALA A 582 -29.84 9.14 22.64
CA ALA A 582 -30.10 9.19 24.07
C ALA A 582 -31.56 8.81 24.36
N LYS A 583 -31.79 7.92 25.34
CA LYS A 583 -33.16 7.60 25.80
C LYS A 583 -33.80 8.90 26.32
N GLU A 584 -34.90 9.33 25.70
CA GLU A 584 -35.76 10.39 26.26
C GLU A 584 -36.16 9.96 27.68
N LYS A 585 -35.59 10.62 28.70
CA LYS A 585 -36.10 10.46 30.07
C LYS A 585 -37.44 11.18 30.12
N SER A 586 -38.52 10.42 30.23
CA SER A 586 -39.81 10.92 30.69
C SER A 586 -39.65 11.46 32.12
N GLN A 587 -39.43 12.77 32.24
CA GLN A 587 -39.73 13.48 33.48
C GLN A 587 -41.10 14.15 33.35
N PRO A 588 -41.97 14.05 34.37
CA PRO A 588 -43.21 14.81 34.42
C PRO A 588 -42.88 16.29 34.62
N GLY A 589 -43.71 17.14 34.03
CA GLY A 589 -43.46 18.56 33.77
C GLY A 589 -42.76 19.35 34.87
N ASN A 590 -41.78 20.15 34.43
CA ASN A 590 -41.66 21.51 34.93
C ASN A 590 -41.02 22.42 33.86
N ASP A 591 -41.44 23.68 33.90
CA ASP A 591 -41.31 24.74 32.92
C ASP A 591 -39.95 24.94 32.22
N GLY A 592 -40.05 25.33 30.93
CA GLY A 592 -39.44 26.53 30.36
C GLY A 592 -37.92 26.77 30.49
N SER A 593 -37.29 26.96 29.32
CA SER A 593 -35.94 27.50 29.07
C SER A 593 -34.78 26.48 29.05
N LYS A 594 -34.54 25.92 27.86
CA LYS A 594 -33.22 25.50 27.37
C LYS A 594 -33.28 25.33 25.84
N VAL A 595 -33.60 26.43 25.18
CA VAL A 595 -33.17 26.67 23.80
C VAL A 595 -32.09 27.74 23.91
N GLN A 596 -31.04 27.61 23.08
CA GLN A 596 -29.97 28.61 22.86
C GLN A 596 -28.63 28.33 23.55
N THR A 597 -27.86 27.38 23.00
CA THR A 597 -26.38 27.40 23.04
C THR A 597 -25.69 26.97 21.73
N ASP A 598 -26.43 26.62 20.66
CA ASP A 598 -25.84 26.31 19.35
C ASP A 598 -25.67 27.54 18.42
N GLU A 599 -26.11 28.73 18.86
CA GLU A 599 -25.94 29.99 18.12
C GLU A 599 -24.66 30.76 18.47
N LEU A 600 -23.86 30.32 19.44
CA LEU A 600 -22.76 31.14 19.96
C LEU A 600 -21.43 31.05 19.19
N CYS A 601 -21.22 30.05 18.31
CA CYS A 601 -20.00 29.97 17.47
C CYS A 601 -20.20 30.47 16.02
N VAL A 602 -21.38 31.00 15.67
CA VAL A 602 -21.61 31.71 14.38
C VAL A 602 -21.46 33.24 14.55
N ALA A 603 -21.33 33.73 15.78
CA ALA A 603 -21.28 35.16 16.09
C ALA A 603 -19.90 35.62 16.60
N MET A 604 -18.83 35.33 15.85
CA MET A 604 -17.57 36.09 15.92
C MET A 604 -16.86 36.09 14.56
N THR A 605 -17.55 36.60 13.53
CA THR A 605 -16.88 37.40 12.51
C THR A 605 -16.86 38.84 13.00
N THR A 606 -15.67 39.42 13.01
CA THR A 606 -15.36 40.67 13.69
C THR A 606 -16.03 41.87 13.03
N LEU A 607 -16.24 42.89 13.85
CA LEU A 607 -16.83 44.20 13.56
C LEU A 607 -16.08 45.00 12.47
N ASP A 608 -14.97 44.47 11.94
CA ASP A 608 -14.16 45.06 10.88
C ASP A 608 -14.81 44.95 9.49
N ASP A 609 -15.66 43.95 9.26
CA ASP A 609 -16.38 43.76 7.98
C ASP A 609 -17.62 44.66 7.83
N LYS A 610 -18.00 45.41 8.88
CA LYS A 610 -19.18 46.31 8.89
C LYS A 610 -18.84 47.80 8.90
N ILE A 611 -17.56 48.18 8.85
CA ILE A 611 -17.13 49.58 8.94
C ILE A 611 -16.54 50.11 7.62
N LEU A 612 -16.15 49.26 6.67
CA LEU A 612 -15.64 49.70 5.36
C LEU A 612 -16.64 49.45 4.24
N GLY A 613 -17.64 50.33 4.17
CA GLY A 613 -18.56 50.45 3.04
C GLY A 613 -17.89 51.07 1.81
N GLU A 614 -18.09 50.40 0.68
CA GLU A 614 -17.97 50.85 -0.73
C GLU A 614 -16.62 51.38 -1.26
N LYS A 615 -16.07 50.67 -2.26
CA LYS A 615 -16.12 51.15 -3.65
C LYS A 615 -15.86 50.02 -4.66
N LEU A 616 -16.85 49.78 -5.52
CA LEU A 616 -16.66 49.15 -6.82
C LEU A 616 -15.71 50.03 -7.66
N GLN A 617 -14.60 49.44 -8.11
CA GLN A 617 -13.82 49.96 -9.23
C GLN A 617 -13.69 48.83 -10.25
N TYR A 618 -14.47 48.96 -11.32
CA TYR A 618 -14.23 48.35 -12.61
C TYR A 618 -12.84 48.78 -13.10
N TYR A 619 -12.04 47.82 -13.58
CA TYR A 619 -10.97 48.12 -14.52
C TYR A 619 -11.09 47.18 -15.72
N TYR A 620 -11.62 47.74 -16.80
CA TYR A 620 -11.54 47.25 -18.16
C TYR A 620 -10.29 47.88 -18.77
N SER A 621 -9.49 47.11 -19.52
CA SER A 621 -8.63 47.68 -20.55
C SER A 621 -8.51 46.67 -21.69
N SER A 622 -9.38 46.83 -22.68
CA SER A 622 -9.10 46.42 -24.06
C SER A 622 -8.04 47.37 -24.62
N SER A 623 -7.09 46.82 -25.37
CA SER A 623 -6.45 47.51 -26.48
C SER A 623 -6.46 46.56 -27.67
N GLU A 624 -7.21 46.94 -28.68
CA GLU A 624 -7.20 46.42 -30.04
C GLU A 624 -5.84 46.74 -30.69
N ASP A 625 -5.37 45.85 -31.57
CA ASP A 625 -4.72 46.27 -32.80
C ASP A 625 -4.94 45.22 -33.89
N GLU A 626 -5.16 45.74 -35.10
CA GLU A 626 -5.58 45.09 -36.35
C GLU A 626 -4.45 44.19 -36.93
N GLY A 627 -4.60 43.27 -37.86
CA GLY A 627 -5.57 42.96 -38.91
C GLY A 627 -4.79 42.20 -40.00
N SER A 628 -5.41 41.25 -40.71
CA SER A 628 -5.26 41.07 -42.17
C SER A 628 -6.06 39.86 -42.65
N ASP A 629 -6.86 40.12 -43.67
CA ASP A 629 -7.78 39.25 -44.37
C ASP A 629 -7.14 38.06 -45.11
N ASN A 630 -7.94 37.03 -45.38
CA ASN A 630 -8.33 36.69 -46.76
C ASN A 630 -9.48 35.67 -46.77
N GLU A 631 -10.51 36.05 -47.53
CA GLU A 631 -11.67 35.28 -48.03
C GLU A 631 -11.16 34.26 -49.10
N ASP A 632 -11.80 33.11 -49.40
CA ASP A 632 -13.00 32.88 -50.24
C ASP A 632 -13.23 31.33 -50.24
N GLU A 633 -14.43 30.78 -49.99
CA GLU A 633 -15.60 30.53 -50.86
C GLU A 633 -15.60 29.22 -51.70
N ASP A 634 -16.81 28.61 -51.74
CA ASP A 634 -17.38 27.63 -52.70
C ASP A 634 -17.24 26.09 -52.58
N GLY A 635 -18.38 25.42 -52.30
CA GLY A 635 -19.26 24.93 -53.38
C GLY A 635 -19.28 23.45 -53.82
N GLU A 636 -20.27 22.69 -53.33
CA GLU A 636 -21.09 21.62 -53.98
C GLU A 636 -20.52 20.33 -54.65
N GLY A 637 -20.81 19.18 -54.01
CA GLY A 637 -21.56 17.98 -54.48
C GLY A 637 -21.40 17.31 -55.86
N LYS A 638 -21.06 15.99 -55.89
CA LYS A 638 -21.85 14.86 -56.50
C LYS A 638 -21.15 13.47 -56.50
N THR A 639 -21.88 12.47 -55.96
CA THR A 639 -22.08 11.03 -56.37
C THR A 639 -20.96 10.08 -56.88
N ILE A 640 -20.78 8.97 -56.14
CA ILE A 640 -20.73 7.51 -56.49
C ILE A 640 -19.86 7.04 -57.69
N ARG A 641 -18.76 6.28 -57.45
CA ARG A 641 -18.58 4.79 -57.64
C ARG A 641 -17.09 4.35 -57.68
N ASP A 642 -16.84 3.21 -57.01
CA ASP A 642 -15.81 2.16 -57.15
C ASP A 642 -14.28 2.37 -56.99
N ALA A 643 -13.75 1.54 -56.08
CA ALA A 643 -12.58 0.65 -56.15
C ALA A 643 -11.25 1.15 -56.74
N SER A 644 -10.34 1.58 -55.84
CA SER A 644 -8.94 1.13 -55.73
C SER A 644 -8.22 2.05 -54.74
N VAL A 645 -7.97 1.58 -53.51
CA VAL A 645 -7.17 2.32 -52.54
C VAL A 645 -5.74 1.82 -52.65
N ASN A 646 -4.92 2.56 -53.40
CA ASN A 646 -3.51 2.67 -53.11
C ASN A 646 -3.35 3.40 -51.77
N GLU A 647 -2.46 2.89 -50.92
CA GLU A 647 -2.07 3.50 -49.65
C GLU A 647 -1.57 4.94 -49.85
N PRO A 648 -1.95 5.92 -49.00
CA PRO A 648 -1.34 7.23 -49.04
C PRO A 648 0.01 7.20 -48.31
N GLU A 649 1.07 7.63 -49.00
CA GLU A 649 2.31 8.08 -48.37
C GLU A 649 2.01 9.29 -47.47
N ILE A 650 2.48 9.24 -46.23
CA ILE A 650 2.42 10.37 -45.28
C ILE A 650 3.85 10.90 -45.11
N ASP A 651 3.99 12.18 -45.45
CA ASP A 651 5.20 12.99 -45.31
C ASP A 651 5.49 13.30 -43.83
N TYR A 652 6.75 13.16 -43.40
CA TYR A 652 7.18 13.36 -42.01
C TYR A 652 7.92 14.69 -41.86
N SER A 653 7.48 15.52 -40.91
CA SER A 653 8.13 16.79 -40.56
C SER A 653 9.56 16.58 -40.00
N ALA A 654 10.44 17.54 -40.28
CA ALA A 654 11.88 17.48 -40.04
C ALA A 654 12.34 17.87 -38.62
N ASP A 655 11.42 18.04 -37.65
CA ASP A 655 11.76 18.36 -36.26
C ASP A 655 11.49 17.13 -35.38
N GLY A 656 12.56 16.51 -34.88
CA GLY A 656 12.62 15.22 -34.18
C GLY A 656 11.87 15.09 -32.84
N THR A 657 10.66 15.63 -32.72
CA THR A 657 9.72 15.31 -31.65
C THR A 657 8.98 14.00 -31.95
N ALA A 658 9.16 13.00 -31.08
CA ALA A 658 8.44 11.73 -31.13
C ALA A 658 6.94 11.92 -30.85
N VAL A 659 6.16 12.24 -31.88
CA VAL A 659 4.70 12.24 -31.79
C VAL A 659 4.24 10.83 -32.11
N ASN A 660 3.91 10.02 -31.09
CA ASN A 660 2.87 8.98 -31.14
C ASN A 660 2.73 8.15 -29.84
N THR A 661 2.97 8.74 -28.65
CA THR A 661 2.60 8.13 -27.36
C THR A 661 1.20 8.56 -26.86
N GLY A 662 0.49 9.39 -27.63
CA GLY A 662 -0.86 9.87 -27.28
C GLY A 662 -1.98 8.85 -27.56
N PRO A 663 -3.25 9.21 -27.28
CA PRO A 663 -4.41 8.33 -27.43
C PRO A 663 -4.54 7.67 -28.82
N LYS A 664 -4.09 8.34 -29.88
CA LYS A 664 -4.09 7.81 -31.26
C LYS A 664 -3.09 6.67 -31.46
N GLY A 665 -1.92 6.74 -30.83
CA GLY A 665 -0.91 5.66 -30.86
C GLY A 665 -1.39 4.42 -30.12
N VAL A 666 -2.02 4.62 -28.95
CA VAL A 666 -2.62 3.54 -28.16
C VAL A 666 -3.75 2.83 -28.92
N ILE A 667 -4.59 3.58 -29.64
CA ILE A 667 -5.66 3.00 -30.47
C ILE A 667 -5.08 2.20 -31.65
N ASN A 668 -4.00 2.68 -32.26
CA ASN A 668 -3.37 1.98 -33.38
C ASN A 668 -2.70 0.67 -32.92
N ASP A 669 -2.02 0.70 -31.77
CA ASP A 669 -1.42 -0.48 -31.15
C ASP A 669 -2.48 -1.51 -30.73
N TRP A 670 -3.61 -1.04 -30.20
CA TRP A 670 -4.74 -1.91 -29.88
C TRP A 670 -5.35 -2.59 -31.12
N ARG A 671 -5.49 -1.85 -32.23
CA ARG A 671 -5.98 -2.42 -33.50
C ARG A 671 -5.02 -3.47 -34.06
N LYS A 672 -3.72 -3.19 -34.03
CA LYS A 672 -2.67 -4.10 -34.51
C LYS A 672 -2.58 -5.36 -33.63
N TYR A 673 -2.68 -5.20 -32.30
CA TYR A 673 -2.81 -6.31 -31.36
C TYR A 673 -4.01 -7.20 -31.69
N LYS A 674 -5.20 -6.61 -31.91
CA LYS A 674 -6.40 -7.37 -32.24
C LYS A 674 -6.31 -8.10 -33.57
N GLN A 675 -5.59 -7.56 -34.54
CA GLN A 675 -5.37 -8.20 -35.82
C GLN A 675 -4.45 -9.42 -35.71
N LEU A 676 -3.35 -9.30 -34.95
CA LEU A 676 -2.41 -10.40 -34.70
C LEU A 676 -3.04 -11.53 -33.87
N GLU A 677 -3.89 -11.21 -32.88
CA GLU A 677 -4.61 -12.20 -32.08
C GLU A 677 -5.53 -13.08 -32.96
N VAL A 678 -6.20 -12.47 -33.94
CA VAL A 678 -7.09 -13.17 -34.88
C VAL A 678 -6.29 -14.06 -35.83
N GLU A 679 -5.14 -13.56 -36.32
CA GLU A 679 -4.27 -14.30 -37.24
C GLU A 679 -3.66 -15.54 -36.56
N GLN A 680 -3.17 -15.43 -35.32
CA GLN A 680 -2.65 -16.56 -34.56
C GLN A 680 -3.73 -17.62 -34.26
N LYS A 681 -4.94 -17.20 -33.87
CA LYS A 681 -6.06 -18.13 -33.66
C LYS A 681 -6.42 -18.89 -34.93
N GLN A 682 -6.30 -18.24 -36.09
CA GLN A 682 -6.52 -18.86 -37.39
C GLN A 682 -5.39 -19.86 -37.74
N GLU A 683 -4.13 -19.51 -37.46
CA GLU A 683 -2.98 -20.40 -37.68
C GLU A 683 -3.02 -21.65 -36.78
N GLN A 684 -3.30 -21.48 -35.49
CA GLN A 684 -3.44 -22.60 -34.55
C GLN A 684 -4.58 -23.54 -34.97
N LYS A 685 -5.69 -23.00 -35.48
CA LYS A 685 -6.80 -23.80 -36.01
C LYS A 685 -6.37 -24.61 -37.24
N ASN A 686 -5.64 -23.99 -38.16
CA ASN A 686 -5.13 -24.65 -39.36
C ASN A 686 -4.09 -25.73 -39.02
N GLU A 687 -3.26 -25.49 -38.00
CA GLU A 687 -2.25 -26.43 -37.54
C GLU A 687 -2.87 -27.64 -36.82
N MET A 688 -3.88 -27.40 -35.97
CA MET A 688 -4.70 -28.43 -35.34
C MET A 688 -5.41 -29.30 -36.38
N GLU A 689 -6.01 -28.71 -37.41
CA GLU A 689 -6.61 -29.46 -38.52
C GLU A 689 -5.59 -30.33 -39.27
N ARG A 690 -4.36 -29.82 -39.48
CA ARG A 690 -3.26 -30.59 -40.08
C ARG A 690 -2.81 -31.75 -39.19
N LEU A 691 -2.75 -31.56 -37.87
CA LEU A 691 -2.41 -32.59 -36.89
C LEU A 691 -3.47 -33.70 -36.84
N ILE A 692 -4.75 -33.33 -36.82
CA ILE A 692 -5.87 -34.29 -36.88
C ILE A 692 -5.80 -35.10 -38.17
N LYS A 693 -5.51 -34.46 -39.31
CA LYS A 693 -5.38 -35.12 -40.61
C LYS A 693 -4.14 -36.03 -40.71
N LYS A 694 -3.06 -35.71 -40.00
CA LYS A 694 -1.86 -36.58 -39.89
C LYS A 694 -2.12 -37.79 -38.99
N LEU A 695 -2.82 -37.59 -37.87
CA LEU A 695 -3.18 -38.66 -36.94
C LEU A 695 -4.18 -39.66 -37.55
N SER A 696 -5.00 -39.22 -38.52
CA SER A 696 -5.98 -40.07 -39.20
C SER A 696 -5.42 -40.87 -40.39
N MET A 697 -4.12 -40.83 -40.67
CA MET A 697 -3.53 -41.51 -41.83
C MET A 697 -2.55 -42.62 -41.43
N THR A 698 -3.09 -43.76 -41.00
CA THR A 698 -2.45 -45.08 -41.15
C THR A 698 -3.48 -46.08 -41.70
N CYS A 699 -3.07 -46.88 -42.69
CA CYS A 699 -3.90 -47.57 -43.68
C CYS A 699 -4.94 -48.57 -43.11
N ARG A 700 -6.21 -48.51 -43.57
CA ARG A 700 -7.20 -49.62 -43.57
C ARG A 700 -8.49 -49.28 -44.36
N SER A 701 -9.23 -50.33 -44.73
CA SER A 701 -10.27 -50.39 -45.77
C SER A 701 -11.61 -49.72 -45.45
N ASP A 702 -12.39 -49.40 -46.49
CA ASP A 702 -13.65 -48.61 -46.43
C ASP A 702 -14.74 -49.14 -45.49
N LEU A 703 -14.71 -50.42 -45.11
CA LEU A 703 -15.66 -50.99 -44.13
C LEU A 703 -15.34 -50.62 -42.67
N ASP A 704 -14.12 -50.14 -42.39
CA ASP A 704 -13.74 -49.63 -41.07
C ASP A 704 -14.18 -48.17 -40.85
N LEU A 705 -14.46 -47.42 -41.92
CA LEU A 705 -14.86 -46.00 -41.85
C LEU A 705 -16.22 -45.77 -41.19
N GLU A 706 -17.18 -46.67 -41.38
CA GLU A 706 -18.50 -46.54 -40.74
C GLU A 706 -18.43 -46.90 -39.25
N LYS A 707 -17.64 -47.94 -38.92
CA LYS A 707 -17.40 -48.37 -37.54
C LYS A 707 -16.60 -47.33 -36.75
N ASP A 708 -15.67 -46.65 -37.41
CA ASP A 708 -14.91 -45.55 -36.82
C ASP A 708 -15.71 -44.26 -36.73
N LYS A 709 -16.69 -44.01 -37.61
CA LYS A 709 -17.67 -42.90 -37.42
C LYS A 709 -18.55 -43.12 -36.20
N GLU A 710 -18.98 -44.35 -35.96
CA GLU A 710 -19.74 -44.70 -34.75
C GLU A 710 -18.86 -44.63 -33.50
N LYS A 711 -17.64 -45.18 -33.54
CA LYS A 711 -16.68 -45.04 -32.43
C LYS A 711 -16.24 -43.60 -32.21
N GLN A 712 -16.11 -42.76 -33.25
CA GLN A 712 -15.82 -41.33 -33.11
C GLN A 712 -16.97 -40.58 -32.45
N LYS A 713 -18.23 -40.90 -32.78
CA LYS A 713 -19.39 -40.36 -32.08
C LYS A 713 -19.42 -40.80 -30.62
N GLU A 714 -19.18 -42.08 -30.35
CA GLU A 714 -19.17 -42.62 -28.99
C GLU A 714 -17.99 -42.08 -28.16
N LEU A 715 -16.83 -41.86 -28.78
CA LEU A 715 -15.66 -41.25 -28.16
C LEU A 715 -15.87 -39.74 -27.95
N GLN A 716 -16.51 -39.03 -28.89
CA GLN A 716 -16.92 -37.62 -28.72
C GLN A 716 -17.94 -37.46 -27.59
N GLU A 717 -18.87 -38.40 -27.42
CA GLU A 717 -19.83 -38.38 -26.32
C GLU A 717 -19.16 -38.75 -24.98
N LYS A 718 -18.21 -39.70 -24.97
CA LYS A 718 -17.42 -40.03 -23.76
C LYS A 718 -16.46 -38.90 -23.36
N LEU A 719 -15.87 -38.18 -24.32
CA LEU A 719 -15.06 -36.96 -24.08
C LEU A 719 -15.91 -35.78 -23.62
N LYS A 720 -17.16 -35.66 -24.08
CA LYS A 720 -18.11 -34.67 -23.54
C LYS A 720 -18.60 -35.02 -22.14
N GLY A 721 -18.64 -36.30 -21.78
CA GLY A 721 -19.14 -36.81 -20.51
C GLY A 721 -18.10 -36.92 -19.38
N LYS A 722 -16.80 -36.89 -19.68
CA LYS A 722 -15.73 -36.93 -18.67
C LYS A 722 -14.74 -35.80 -18.91
N MET A 723 -14.76 -34.82 -18.00
CA MET A 723 -13.83 -33.67 -17.91
C MET A 723 -14.08 -32.62 -18.99
N THR A 724 -14.64 -31.48 -18.58
CA THR A 724 -15.05 -30.41 -19.50
C THR A 724 -13.83 -29.73 -20.11
N MET A 725 -13.73 -29.76 -21.43
CA MET A 725 -12.76 -29.03 -22.26
C MET A 725 -12.80 -27.49 -22.05
N GLN A 726 -13.83 -26.99 -21.36
CA GLN A 726 -13.89 -25.61 -20.85
C GLN A 726 -12.91 -25.35 -19.70
N GLU A 727 -12.56 -26.35 -18.88
CA GLU A 727 -11.60 -26.19 -17.79
C GLU A 727 -10.15 -26.18 -18.27
N TYR A 728 -9.84 -26.88 -19.37
CA TYR A 728 -8.49 -26.86 -19.97
C TYR A 728 -8.26 -25.60 -20.82
N ASN A 729 -9.25 -25.16 -21.62
CA ASN A 729 -9.15 -23.93 -22.40
C ASN A 729 -9.07 -22.66 -21.53
N MET A 730 -9.73 -22.62 -20.37
CA MET A 730 -9.62 -21.50 -19.42
C MET A 730 -8.24 -21.41 -18.72
N LEU A 731 -7.45 -22.50 -18.72
CA LEU A 731 -6.10 -22.50 -18.16
C LEU A 731 -5.06 -22.00 -19.17
N GLN A 732 -5.24 -22.27 -20.47
CA GLN A 732 -4.33 -21.78 -21.52
C GLN A 732 -4.62 -20.35 -21.96
N GLU A 733 -5.88 -19.90 -21.99
CA GLU A 733 -6.21 -18.50 -22.37
C GLU A 733 -5.62 -17.46 -21.40
N GLY A 734 -5.26 -17.84 -20.16
CA GLY A 734 -4.64 -16.92 -19.20
C GLY A 734 -3.12 -16.80 -19.30
N GLN A 735 -2.43 -17.85 -19.76
CA GLN A 735 -0.96 -17.90 -19.86
C GLN A 735 -0.48 -17.47 -21.24
N ASP A 736 -1.13 -17.90 -22.33
CA ASP A 736 -0.75 -17.51 -23.69
C ASP A 736 -1.01 -16.02 -23.95
N ASP A 737 -2.06 -15.44 -23.32
CA ASP A 737 -2.36 -14.01 -23.43
C ASP A 737 -1.33 -13.13 -22.68
N GLU A 738 -0.80 -13.56 -21.53
CA GLU A 738 0.21 -12.79 -20.79
C GLU A 738 1.59 -12.86 -21.46
N ASP A 739 2.02 -14.06 -21.90
CA ASP A 739 3.30 -14.24 -22.57
C ASP A 739 3.33 -13.51 -23.92
N PHE A 740 2.24 -13.54 -24.69
CA PHE A 740 2.12 -12.78 -25.94
C PHE A 740 2.08 -11.27 -25.68
N LEU A 741 1.34 -10.80 -24.68
CA LEU A 741 1.29 -9.37 -24.33
C LEU A 741 2.66 -8.87 -23.86
N GLN A 742 3.41 -9.70 -23.12
CA GLN A 742 4.77 -9.41 -22.70
C GLN A 742 5.72 -9.37 -23.90
N HIS A 743 5.60 -10.32 -24.82
CA HIS A 743 6.41 -10.36 -26.05
C HIS A 743 6.10 -9.20 -27.01
N TYR A 744 4.83 -8.79 -27.12
CA TYR A 744 4.39 -7.63 -27.90
C TYR A 744 4.83 -6.31 -27.25
N ARG A 745 4.71 -6.19 -25.92
CA ARG A 745 5.27 -5.05 -25.16
C ARG A 745 6.77 -4.95 -25.37
N MET A 746 7.50 -6.07 -25.29
CA MET A 746 8.93 -6.11 -25.58
C MET A 746 9.23 -5.69 -27.03
N GLN A 747 8.50 -6.19 -28.02
CA GLN A 747 8.68 -5.79 -29.42
C GLN A 747 8.40 -4.30 -29.64
N ARG A 748 7.34 -3.74 -29.01
CA ARG A 748 7.03 -2.30 -29.10
C ARG A 748 8.06 -1.43 -28.39
N ILE A 749 8.55 -1.87 -27.24
CA ILE A 749 9.67 -1.21 -26.53
C ILE A 749 10.94 -1.29 -27.36
N GLU A 750 11.23 -2.42 -28.02
CA GLU A 750 12.37 -2.60 -28.91
C GLU A 750 12.29 -1.71 -30.16
N GLU A 751 11.10 -1.61 -30.77
CA GLU A 751 10.82 -0.77 -31.94
C GLU A 751 10.92 0.73 -31.58
N MET A 752 10.39 1.11 -30.41
CA MET A 752 10.53 2.46 -29.85
C MET A 752 11.99 2.77 -29.48
N ARG A 753 12.72 1.82 -28.89
CA ARG A 753 14.17 1.93 -28.61
C ARG A 753 14.98 2.10 -29.90
N ARG A 754 14.66 1.36 -30.96
CA ARG A 754 15.30 1.52 -32.28
C ARG A 754 15.01 2.88 -32.92
N GLN A 755 13.83 3.45 -32.70
CA GLN A 755 13.47 4.80 -33.16
C GLN A 755 14.16 5.90 -32.33
N LEU A 756 14.42 5.66 -31.05
CA LEU A 756 15.17 6.56 -30.15
C LEU A 756 16.70 6.49 -30.35
N CYS A 757 17.24 5.36 -30.84
CA CYS A 757 18.68 5.17 -31.10
C CYS A 757 19.15 5.72 -32.47
N ARG A 758 18.78 6.97 -32.81
CA ARG A 758 19.37 7.72 -33.95
C ARG A 758 20.40 8.77 -33.51
N GLY A 759 20.98 8.60 -32.33
CA GLY A 759 22.02 9.50 -31.80
C GLY A 759 23.38 9.33 -32.52
N LYS A 760 24.18 10.40 -32.50
CA LYS A 760 25.57 10.43 -32.99
C LYS A 760 26.42 9.46 -32.15
N ARG A 761 27.29 8.67 -32.79
CA ARG A 761 28.20 7.70 -32.14
C ARG A 761 29.61 8.29 -32.01
N PHE A 762 30.24 8.15 -30.84
CA PHE A 762 31.54 8.77 -30.52
C PHE A 762 32.70 7.76 -30.53
N GLU A 763 32.51 6.56 -29.97
CA GLU A 763 33.38 5.35 -30.07
C GLU A 763 34.88 5.50 -29.70
N GLN A 764 35.33 6.70 -29.36
CA GLN A 764 36.71 7.06 -29.06
C GLN A 764 36.74 8.14 -27.98
N VAL A 765 37.88 8.27 -27.31
CA VAL A 765 38.14 9.35 -26.35
C VAL A 765 38.70 10.56 -27.10
N HIS A 766 38.04 11.71 -26.98
CA HIS A 766 38.45 12.95 -27.63
C HIS A 766 39.35 13.80 -26.72
N GLU A 767 40.55 14.13 -27.20
CA GLU A 767 41.49 14.99 -26.47
C GLU A 767 41.14 16.48 -26.71
N LEU A 768 41.00 17.23 -25.62
CA LEU A 768 40.67 18.66 -25.61
C LEU A 768 41.94 19.45 -25.26
N THR A 769 42.27 20.43 -26.09
CA THR A 769 43.57 21.14 -26.01
C THR A 769 43.48 22.53 -25.40
N SER A 770 42.26 23.09 -25.31
CA SER A 770 42.01 24.43 -24.78
C SER A 770 40.76 24.46 -23.89
N GLY A 771 40.62 25.52 -23.06
CA GLY A 771 39.39 25.79 -22.32
C GLY A 771 38.19 26.13 -23.21
N GLU A 772 38.42 26.62 -24.43
CA GLU A 772 37.35 26.85 -25.41
C GLU A 772 36.84 25.51 -25.97
N ASP A 773 37.74 24.55 -26.25
CA ASP A 773 37.37 23.19 -26.70
C ASP A 773 36.52 22.47 -25.63
N PHE A 774 36.81 22.73 -24.35
CA PHE A 774 36.05 22.20 -23.22
C PHE A 774 34.60 22.72 -23.21
N LEU A 775 34.41 24.03 -23.39
CA LEU A 775 33.07 24.62 -23.46
C LEU A 775 32.33 24.17 -24.72
N GLU A 776 33.02 24.10 -25.86
CA GLU A 776 32.45 23.62 -27.11
C GLU A 776 31.98 22.15 -27.01
N ALA A 777 32.73 21.31 -26.31
CA ALA A 777 32.36 19.91 -26.09
C ALA A 777 31.07 19.74 -25.26
N LEU A 778 30.67 20.76 -24.49
CA LEU A 778 29.45 20.80 -23.67
C LEU A 778 28.29 21.51 -24.38
N ASP A 779 28.56 22.68 -24.98
CA ASP A 779 27.51 23.57 -25.51
C ASP A 779 26.99 23.18 -26.89
N LYS A 780 27.82 22.49 -27.71
CA LYS A 780 27.45 22.12 -29.09
C LYS A 780 26.91 20.69 -29.23
N GLU A 781 26.89 19.89 -28.18
CA GLU A 781 26.36 18.53 -28.23
C GLU A 781 24.85 18.48 -27.92
N ASP A 782 24.18 17.43 -28.38
CA ASP A 782 22.74 17.27 -28.19
C ASP A 782 22.40 17.11 -26.69
N LYS A 783 21.27 17.67 -26.25
CA LYS A 783 20.84 17.62 -24.84
C LYS A 783 20.64 16.19 -24.31
N SER A 784 20.45 15.22 -25.20
CA SER A 784 20.34 13.79 -24.86
C SER A 784 21.69 13.07 -24.76
N THR A 785 22.78 13.66 -25.24
CA THR A 785 24.13 13.08 -25.20
C THR A 785 24.75 13.26 -23.82
N LEU A 786 25.32 12.18 -23.30
CA LEU A 786 26.09 12.16 -22.06
C LEU A 786 27.56 12.45 -22.39
N VAL A 787 28.14 13.45 -21.73
CA VAL A 787 29.54 13.87 -21.95
C VAL A 787 30.35 13.63 -20.68
N MET A 788 31.39 12.81 -20.76
CA MET A 788 32.29 12.50 -19.65
C MET A 788 33.67 13.08 -19.91
N ILE A 789 34.17 13.93 -19.01
CA ILE A 789 35.43 14.64 -19.18
C ILE A 789 36.40 14.23 -18.06
N HIS A 790 37.49 13.58 -18.46
CA HIS A 790 38.60 13.26 -17.57
C HIS A 790 39.62 14.39 -17.56
N ILE A 791 39.88 14.95 -16.39
CA ILE A 791 40.93 15.94 -16.17
C ILE A 791 42.16 15.21 -15.67
N TYR A 792 43.29 15.37 -16.38
CA TYR A 792 44.51 14.62 -16.11
C TYR A 792 45.79 15.47 -16.11
N GLU A 793 46.83 14.90 -15.51
CA GLU A 793 48.22 15.37 -15.60
C GLU A 793 49.15 14.15 -15.75
N PRO A 794 50.17 14.18 -16.63
CA PRO A 794 51.01 12.99 -16.92
C PRO A 794 51.84 12.50 -15.73
N GLU A 795 52.10 13.35 -14.74
CA GLU A 795 52.94 13.02 -13.58
C GLU A 795 52.18 12.26 -12.48
N VAL A 796 50.85 12.08 -12.63
CA VAL A 796 50.00 11.39 -11.66
C VAL A 796 49.68 9.97 -12.13
N PRO A 797 50.13 8.91 -11.42
CA PRO A 797 49.97 7.51 -11.87
C PRO A 797 48.50 7.10 -12.16
N GLY A 798 47.56 7.48 -11.30
CA GLY A 798 46.14 7.14 -11.46
C GLY A 798 45.47 7.73 -12.72
N CYS A 799 46.06 8.76 -13.33
CA CYS A 799 45.59 9.32 -14.60
C CYS A 799 45.83 8.37 -15.79
N GLU A 800 46.88 7.55 -15.74
CA GLU A 800 47.19 6.59 -16.80
C GLU A 800 46.18 5.43 -16.81
N ALA A 801 45.86 4.89 -15.63
CA ALA A 801 44.83 3.87 -15.43
C ALA A 801 43.44 4.36 -15.89
N MET A 802 43.08 5.60 -15.55
CA MET A 802 41.82 6.22 -16.00
C MET A 802 41.77 6.38 -17.52
N ARG A 803 42.86 6.84 -18.15
CA ARG A 803 42.94 6.99 -19.60
C ARG A 803 42.73 5.65 -20.32
N GLY A 804 43.41 4.59 -19.86
CA GLY A 804 43.21 3.24 -20.42
C GLY A 804 41.78 2.74 -20.25
N SER A 805 41.19 2.98 -19.08
CA SER A 805 39.81 2.59 -18.77
C SER A 805 38.78 3.29 -19.66
N LEU A 806 38.92 4.60 -19.89
CA LEU A 806 38.02 5.36 -20.76
C LEU A 806 38.12 4.93 -22.23
N MET A 807 39.29 4.51 -22.70
CA MET A 807 39.44 3.97 -24.06
C MET A 807 38.63 2.69 -24.28
N CYS A 808 38.57 1.81 -23.28
CA CYS A 808 37.72 0.61 -23.33
C CYS A 808 36.24 0.98 -23.27
N LEU A 809 35.86 1.86 -22.33
CA LEU A 809 34.46 2.27 -22.15
C LEU A 809 33.90 3.04 -23.36
N ALA A 810 34.71 3.82 -24.05
CA ALA A 810 34.29 4.51 -25.27
C ALA A 810 33.85 3.53 -26.38
N GLN A 811 34.46 2.34 -26.45
CA GLN A 811 34.07 1.31 -27.42
C GLN A 811 32.79 0.58 -27.00
N GLU A 812 32.59 0.37 -25.70
CA GLU A 812 31.42 -0.33 -25.17
C GLU A 812 30.17 0.56 -25.13
N TYR A 813 30.35 1.87 -24.99
CA TYR A 813 29.27 2.86 -24.89
C TYR A 813 29.33 3.87 -26.04
N PRO A 814 28.98 3.47 -27.28
CA PRO A 814 29.15 4.29 -28.47
C PRO A 814 28.31 5.58 -28.47
N LEU A 815 27.28 5.68 -27.62
CA LEU A 815 26.40 6.85 -27.50
C LEU A 815 26.84 7.85 -26.41
N VAL A 816 27.92 7.55 -25.68
CA VAL A 816 28.50 8.43 -24.67
C VAL A 816 29.75 9.08 -25.25
N LYS A 817 29.89 10.40 -25.09
CA LYS A 817 31.07 11.13 -25.52
C LYS A 817 32.10 11.18 -24.40
N PHE A 818 33.21 10.48 -24.57
CA PHE A 818 34.33 10.52 -23.63
C PHE A 818 35.37 11.54 -24.10
N CYS A 819 35.81 12.40 -23.21
CA CYS A 819 36.80 13.44 -23.46
C CYS A 819 37.91 13.40 -22.40
N SER A 820 39.10 13.86 -22.77
CA SER A 820 40.22 14.05 -21.84
C SER A 820 40.83 15.43 -22.03
N VAL A 821 41.13 16.11 -20.93
CA VAL A 821 41.69 17.47 -20.95
C VAL A 821 42.82 17.59 -19.93
N ARG A 822 43.92 18.22 -20.32
CA ARG A 822 45.03 18.45 -19.42
C ARG A 822 44.67 19.55 -18.41
N SER A 823 45.01 19.36 -17.14
CA SER A 823 44.69 20.34 -16.07
C SER A 823 45.18 21.77 -16.38
N SER A 824 46.33 21.87 -17.05
CA SER A 824 46.95 23.13 -17.47
C SER A 824 46.24 23.87 -18.59
N ALA A 825 45.41 23.19 -19.39
CA ALA A 825 44.66 23.77 -20.51
C ALA A 825 43.38 24.50 -20.08
N ILE A 826 42.86 24.23 -18.88
CA ILE A 826 41.58 24.73 -18.36
C ILE A 826 41.74 25.75 -17.19
N SER A 827 42.89 26.40 -17.07
CA SER A 827 43.18 27.44 -16.05
C SER A 827 42.91 27.03 -14.59
N THR A 828 43.12 25.75 -14.24
CA THR A 828 42.97 25.27 -12.85
C THR A 828 44.13 25.71 -11.95
N SER A 829 43.84 25.97 -10.67
CA SER A 829 44.84 26.38 -9.67
C SER A 829 45.91 25.30 -9.42
N ALA A 830 47.13 25.68 -9.04
CA ALA A 830 48.20 24.72 -8.71
C ALA A 830 47.80 23.73 -7.60
N LEU A 831 47.01 24.18 -6.62
CA LEU A 831 46.45 23.35 -5.55
C LEU A 831 45.53 22.23 -6.07
N PHE A 832 44.79 22.46 -7.16
CA PHE A 832 43.92 21.45 -7.76
C PHE A 832 44.72 20.31 -8.41
N ARG A 833 45.93 20.60 -8.93
CA ARG A 833 46.77 19.59 -9.60
C ARG A 833 47.31 18.56 -8.61
N ASP A 834 47.68 19.01 -7.40
CA ASP A 834 48.30 18.15 -6.38
C ASP A 834 47.28 17.38 -5.53
N SER A 835 46.02 17.84 -5.45
CA SER A 835 45.04 17.30 -4.51
C SER A 835 43.73 16.82 -5.12
N ALA A 836 43.54 16.86 -6.45
CA ALA A 836 42.24 16.57 -7.06
C ALA A 836 42.28 15.53 -8.21
N LEU A 837 43.47 15.22 -8.75
CA LEU A 837 43.61 14.35 -9.92
C LEU A 837 43.86 12.88 -9.52
N PRO A 838 43.39 11.88 -10.30
CA PRO A 838 42.54 12.01 -11.49
C PRO A 838 41.11 12.42 -11.14
N ALA A 839 40.49 13.26 -11.99
CA ALA A 839 39.10 13.71 -11.83
C ALA A 839 38.26 13.39 -13.06
N LEU A 840 37.02 12.95 -12.85
CA LEU A 840 36.04 12.63 -13.89
C LEU A 840 34.76 13.44 -13.67
N LEU A 841 34.43 14.28 -14.64
CA LEU A 841 33.22 15.10 -14.64
C LEU A 841 32.21 14.51 -15.63
N VAL A 842 30.95 14.41 -15.23
CA VAL A 842 29.87 13.85 -16.06
C VAL A 842 28.79 14.90 -16.25
N TYR A 843 28.51 15.24 -17.51
CA TYR A 843 27.55 16.25 -17.93
C TYR A 843 26.43 15.65 -18.76
N LYS A 844 25.22 16.21 -18.62
CA LYS A 844 24.06 15.90 -19.47
C LYS A 844 23.25 17.16 -19.71
N GLY A 845 23.04 17.53 -20.97
CA GLY A 845 22.26 18.72 -21.33
C GLY A 845 22.85 20.06 -20.83
N GLY A 846 24.17 20.11 -20.60
CA GLY A 846 24.89 21.27 -20.04
C GLY A 846 25.02 21.25 -18.52
N ASP A 847 24.26 20.41 -17.81
CA ASP A 847 24.30 20.32 -16.34
C ASP A 847 25.34 19.29 -15.87
N LEU A 848 26.12 19.65 -14.84
CA LEU A 848 27.05 18.74 -14.16
C LEU A 848 26.28 17.79 -13.23
N ILE A 849 26.22 16.50 -13.57
CA ILE A 849 25.46 15.48 -12.84
C ILE A 849 26.35 14.50 -12.06
N GLY A 850 27.65 14.43 -12.37
CA GLY A 850 28.62 13.63 -11.64
C GLY A 850 29.96 14.35 -11.53
N ASN A 851 30.55 14.37 -10.34
CA ASN A 851 31.83 15.02 -10.07
C ASN A 851 32.69 14.13 -9.17
N PHE A 852 33.63 13.42 -9.78
CA PHE A 852 34.53 12.50 -9.10
C PHE A 852 35.93 13.08 -9.09
N VAL A 853 36.48 13.26 -7.90
CA VAL A 853 37.78 13.89 -7.65
C VAL A 853 38.62 12.91 -6.85
N ARG A 854 39.92 12.77 -7.17
CA ARG A 854 40.80 11.75 -6.59
C ARG A 854 40.19 10.33 -6.67
N LEU A 855 39.85 9.88 -7.88
CA LEU A 855 39.25 8.54 -8.03
C LEU A 855 40.12 7.40 -7.48
N THR A 856 41.42 7.63 -7.32
CA THR A 856 42.34 6.70 -6.67
C THR A 856 42.03 6.43 -5.18
N ASP A 857 41.34 7.32 -4.48
CA ASP A 857 40.92 7.08 -3.08
C ASP A 857 39.83 5.99 -2.99
N GLN A 858 39.05 5.81 -4.07
CA GLN A 858 37.96 4.83 -4.14
C GLN A 858 38.36 3.56 -4.90
N LEU A 859 39.14 3.69 -5.97
CA LEU A 859 39.51 2.57 -6.86
C LEU A 859 40.93 2.04 -6.64
N GLY A 860 41.76 2.72 -5.82
CA GLY A 860 43.19 2.43 -5.71
C GLY A 860 44.02 3.07 -6.84
N GLU A 861 45.34 2.84 -6.83
CA GLU A 861 46.24 3.36 -7.88
C GLU A 861 46.23 2.52 -9.16
N ASP A 862 45.86 1.23 -9.05
CA ASP A 862 45.77 0.27 -10.15
C ASP A 862 44.33 -0.23 -10.32
N PHE A 863 43.59 0.35 -11.27
CA PHE A 863 42.20 -0.03 -11.58
C PHE A 863 41.97 -0.16 -13.09
N PHE A 864 40.93 -0.92 -13.47
CA PHE A 864 40.61 -1.23 -14.86
C PHE A 864 39.24 -0.70 -15.26
N ALA A 865 38.92 -0.81 -16.56
CA ALA A 865 37.67 -0.33 -17.14
C ALA A 865 36.41 -0.86 -16.42
N VAL A 866 36.45 -2.11 -15.95
CA VAL A 866 35.35 -2.77 -15.23
C VAL A 866 35.08 -2.09 -13.88
N ASP A 867 36.13 -1.62 -13.20
CA ASP A 867 36.00 -0.95 -11.90
C ASP A 867 35.39 0.45 -12.07
N VAL A 868 35.82 1.18 -13.10
CA VAL A 868 35.23 2.48 -13.48
C VAL A 868 33.78 2.29 -13.95
N GLU A 869 33.50 1.23 -14.70
CA GLU A 869 32.14 0.89 -15.14
C GLU A 869 31.22 0.61 -13.95
N ALA A 870 31.64 -0.24 -13.02
CA ALA A 870 30.88 -0.60 -11.83
C ALA A 870 30.60 0.63 -10.97
N LEU A 871 31.60 1.50 -10.79
CA LEU A 871 31.43 2.78 -10.09
C LEU A 871 30.37 3.64 -10.80
N LEU A 872 30.49 3.86 -12.11
CA LEU A 872 29.54 4.69 -12.84
C LEU A 872 28.11 4.08 -12.90
N GLN A 873 27.98 2.74 -12.85
CA GLN A 873 26.70 2.05 -12.75
C GLN A 873 26.07 2.17 -11.36
N GLU A 874 26.86 2.10 -10.29
CA GLU A 874 26.39 2.32 -8.91
C GLU A 874 25.73 3.70 -8.75
N TYR A 875 26.32 4.73 -9.39
CA TYR A 875 25.77 6.09 -9.41
C TYR A 875 24.68 6.29 -10.49
N GLY A 876 24.33 5.27 -11.28
CA GLY A 876 23.31 5.35 -12.33
C GLY A 876 23.66 6.28 -13.48
N LEU A 877 24.96 6.50 -13.72
CA LEU A 877 25.47 7.47 -14.72
C LEU A 877 25.72 6.84 -16.10
N LEU A 878 25.78 5.52 -16.21
CA LEU A 878 25.88 4.81 -17.50
C LEU A 878 24.52 4.27 -17.97
N PRO A 879 24.24 4.29 -19.30
CA PRO A 879 23.08 3.60 -19.87
C PRO A 879 23.14 2.08 -19.63
N GLU A 880 21.99 1.42 -19.47
CA GLU A 880 21.93 -0.04 -19.29
C GLU A 880 22.52 -0.79 -20.52
N LYS A 881 23.44 -1.74 -20.29
CA LYS A 881 23.96 -2.61 -21.35
C LYS A 881 22.85 -3.55 -21.86
N PRO A 882 22.62 -3.68 -23.19
CA PRO A 882 21.70 -4.68 -23.71
C PRO A 882 22.26 -6.09 -23.41
N PRO A 883 21.40 -7.09 -23.13
CA PRO A 883 21.85 -8.44 -22.83
C PRO A 883 22.59 -9.04 -24.03
N ILE A 884 23.83 -9.50 -23.81
CA ILE A 884 24.65 -10.17 -24.82
C ILE A 884 24.02 -11.54 -25.10
N VAL A 885 23.38 -11.68 -26.26
CA VAL A 885 22.98 -13.00 -26.77
C VAL A 885 24.24 -13.74 -27.21
N THR A 886 24.68 -14.72 -26.42
CA THR A 886 25.75 -15.66 -26.81
C THR A 886 25.37 -16.36 -28.11
N LYS A 887 26.05 -16.02 -29.20
CA LYS A 887 25.92 -16.72 -30.48
C LYS A 887 26.64 -18.07 -30.39
N THR A 888 25.92 -19.13 -30.06
CA THR A 888 26.42 -20.50 -30.23
C THR A 888 26.42 -20.84 -31.73
N VAL A 889 27.62 -20.89 -32.31
CA VAL A 889 27.86 -21.32 -33.69
C VAL A 889 27.54 -22.81 -33.79
N ARG A 890 26.57 -23.15 -34.65
CA ARG A 890 26.31 -24.52 -35.11
C ARG A 890 27.49 -24.99 -35.95
N ASN A 891 28.12 -26.10 -35.56
CA ASN A 891 28.85 -26.97 -36.49
C ASN A 891 28.31 -28.40 -36.34
N GLY A 892 27.99 -29.02 -37.48
CA GLY A 892 27.40 -30.34 -37.56
C GLY A 892 28.43 -31.47 -37.73
N ALA A 893 27.94 -32.66 -37.37
CA ALA A 893 28.35 -34.01 -37.77
C ALA A 893 29.77 -34.50 -37.42
N ILE A 894 29.84 -35.60 -36.63
CA ILE A 894 30.45 -36.91 -36.98
C ILE A 894 30.82 -37.72 -35.72
N ILE A 895 30.16 -38.89 -35.59
CA ILE A 895 30.64 -40.24 -35.17
C ILE A 895 31.12 -40.52 -33.72
N GLN A 896 30.37 -41.45 -33.10
CA GLN A 896 30.70 -42.58 -32.20
C GLN A 896 31.94 -42.54 -31.29
N THR A 897 31.72 -42.86 -30.00
CA THR A 897 32.18 -44.08 -29.26
C THR A 897 31.83 -43.87 -27.76
N THR A 898 30.82 -44.56 -27.21
CA THR A 898 30.87 -45.83 -26.43
C THR A 898 31.81 -45.85 -25.23
N VAL A 899 31.29 -46.43 -24.12
CA VAL A 899 31.96 -47.05 -22.95
C VAL A 899 32.09 -46.09 -21.73
N SER A 900 31.11 -46.09 -20.80
CA SER A 900 31.02 -46.90 -19.54
C SER A 900 31.56 -46.07 -18.36
N ASP A 901 31.07 -46.07 -17.12
CA ASP A 901 30.41 -47.08 -16.30
C ASP A 901 29.59 -46.41 -15.17
N GLU A 902 28.47 -47.08 -14.83
CA GLU A 902 27.94 -47.39 -13.50
C GLU A 902 27.48 -46.28 -12.52
N ASP A 903 26.15 -46.09 -12.49
CA ASP A 903 25.23 -46.45 -11.39
C ASP A 903 25.72 -46.30 -9.93
N SER A 904 25.01 -45.46 -9.17
CA SER A 904 24.28 -45.97 -8.00
C SER A 904 23.17 -45.01 -7.57
N ASP A 905 21.96 -45.56 -7.61
CA ASP A 905 20.74 -45.08 -6.96
C ASP A 905 20.93 -44.84 -5.46
N LEU A 906 20.13 -43.93 -4.88
CA LEU A 906 19.04 -44.30 -3.96
C LEU A 906 18.32 -43.07 -3.41
N ASP A 907 17.00 -43.09 -3.64
CA ASP A 907 15.95 -42.37 -2.93
C ASP A 907 16.03 -42.57 -1.40
N ILE A 908 15.50 -41.60 -0.62
CA ILE A 908 14.31 -41.76 0.26
C ILE A 908 14.17 -40.54 1.20
N ASP A 909 12.91 -40.08 1.28
CA ASP A 909 12.20 -39.13 2.17
C ASP A 909 12.33 -37.61 1.96
#